data_AF-A0A3E2TG23-F1
#
_entry.id   AF-A0A3E2TG23-F1
#
_cell.length_a   1.000
_cell.length_b   1.000
_cell.length_c   1.000
_cell.angle_alpha   90.00
_cell.angle_beta   90.00
_cell.angle_gamma   90.00
#
_symmetry.space_group_name_H-M   'P 1'
#
loop_
_entity.id
_entity.type
_entity.pdbx_description
1 polymer ?
#
loop_
_entity_poly.entity_id
_entity_poly.type
_entity_poly.pdbx_seq_one_letter_code
_entity_poly.pdbx_strand_id
1 'polypeptide(L)'
;MKYEKYLVDDRANLHPRKNQYIIDQIEGKTDVSKSSHPYNIKLNEYKKEEKKLLNIKKREASIISKKEAHSKDFKDLAAKYYLAQSMLDFYESNSDLTYDAELKAKEANIYINEIPDIIDHDLCLKSQLTEKSNKLHLLTEEDIRIANEKIDEDKKALKGKYDKDLGLLKESYSKKLISKKAYKSEKQKLKKSFEDNNKAIEFQNPKVSLEEEIKSLKYKIKKDLRGKRKILSSDLAEARRRTPIEKEKIRPWRSMVSILLPGLGQLLNGQWQKAICFFLGSLFIYMIAIPYALGFGNYQGEGIAGLISLAEGGGRLDRSILFMIEGIIALVFILIAIFIYIKSFKDTRNVEKAEMAGIRPNNWFETRKFMRTDGFPYLITTPALILIVFIVIVPIVTAILISFTDMNPQNQNKFHWAGLSNYITIAKGQGIAGKAFWKIFGWTLVWTLAASTLAIVLGFIFALLVNNERIKGKKFFRTVYLLPWAVPAFITIMFFSIMTSRGGVLSNAFSSLFNTSLDIKNNTYQTRLSLILIQGWLGHSYIFLLTTGVLQAIPKDLYEAASIDGASGIRRTFKITIPLVLFQIAPMLINQYTFNFNNFSIIYLYNQGGPFNPKVYGNLAGSSDILISYIYKLTMESQYQAIGAAITVFISIILIIISYLGYRKSSAFKEY
;
A
#
# COMPACT_ATOMS: atom_id res chain seq x y z
N MET A 1 -14.28 -14.27 35.23
CA MET A 1 -15.33 -14.14 34.20
C MET A 1 -16.44 -15.11 34.60
N LYS A 2 -17.69 -14.66 34.59
CA LYS A 2 -18.86 -15.53 34.74
C LYS A 2 -19.25 -16.05 33.35
N TYR A 3 -19.89 -17.20 33.26
CA TYR A 3 -20.44 -17.66 31.98
C TYR A 3 -21.57 -16.71 31.54
N GLU A 4 -21.54 -16.27 30.28
CA GLU A 4 -22.63 -15.49 29.70
C GLU A 4 -23.82 -16.40 29.35
N LYS A 5 -25.06 -15.90 29.45
CA LYS A 5 -26.27 -16.68 29.20
C LYS A 5 -26.44 -17.08 27.73
N TYR A 6 -25.91 -16.28 26.81
CA TYR A 6 -26.00 -16.48 25.37
C TYR A 6 -24.60 -16.58 24.74
N LEU A 7 -24.52 -17.26 23.61
CA LEU A 7 -23.37 -17.30 22.71
C LEU A 7 -23.63 -16.34 21.55
N VAL A 8 -22.55 -15.78 21.01
CA VAL A 8 -22.56 -14.88 19.85
C VAL A 8 -21.89 -15.58 18.67
N ASP A 9 -22.54 -15.58 17.51
CA ASP A 9 -21.93 -16.07 16.27
C ASP A 9 -21.10 -14.97 15.56
N ASP A 10 -20.42 -15.30 14.46
CA ASP A 10 -19.57 -14.33 13.72
C ASP A 10 -20.39 -13.20 13.05
N ARG A 11 -21.72 -13.32 13.02
CA ARG A 11 -22.67 -12.31 12.52
C ARG A 11 -23.32 -11.50 13.64
N ALA A 12 -22.84 -11.64 14.87
CA ALA A 12 -23.37 -11.01 16.07
C ALA A 12 -24.81 -11.45 16.44
N ASN A 13 -25.28 -12.59 15.95
CA ASN A 13 -26.55 -13.16 16.40
C ASN A 13 -26.38 -13.87 17.75
N LEU A 14 -27.41 -13.77 18.59
CA LEU A 14 -27.45 -14.41 19.90
C LEU A 14 -28.06 -15.81 19.80
N HIS A 15 -27.40 -16.77 20.45
CA HIS A 15 -27.79 -18.17 20.51
C HIS A 15 -27.85 -18.63 21.98
N PRO A 16 -28.85 -19.41 22.40
CA PRO A 16 -28.88 -19.97 23.75
C PRO A 16 -27.72 -20.96 23.97
N ARG A 17 -27.36 -21.27 25.21
CA ARG A 17 -26.42 -22.38 25.46
C ARG A 17 -27.11 -23.72 25.27
N LYS A 18 -26.37 -24.74 24.80
CA LYS A 18 -26.81 -26.14 24.75
C LYS A 18 -26.22 -26.96 25.90
N ASN A 19 -25.10 -26.51 26.45
CA ASN A 19 -24.43 -27.18 27.56
C ASN A 19 -25.16 -26.99 28.88
N GLN A 20 -25.98 -27.99 29.26
CA GLN A 20 -26.75 -27.95 30.50
C GLN A 20 -25.90 -27.79 31.76
N TYR A 21 -24.68 -28.36 31.79
CA TYR A 21 -23.78 -28.18 32.93
C TYR A 21 -23.38 -26.71 33.12
N ILE A 22 -23.14 -25.98 32.04
CA ILE A 22 -22.83 -24.54 32.11
C ILE A 22 -24.08 -23.75 32.51
N ILE A 23 -25.25 -24.13 32.00
CA ILE A 23 -26.53 -23.50 32.36
C ILE A 23 -26.79 -23.64 33.86
N ASP A 24 -26.66 -24.85 34.40
CA ASP A 24 -26.85 -25.13 35.83
C ASP A 24 -25.84 -24.33 36.69
N GLN A 25 -24.60 -24.16 36.21
CA GLN A 25 -23.61 -23.28 36.85
C GLN A 25 -23.98 -21.79 36.80
N ILE A 26 -24.61 -21.31 35.72
CA ILE A 26 -25.12 -19.92 35.62
C ILE A 26 -26.29 -19.72 36.59
N GLU A 27 -27.16 -20.72 36.72
CA GLU A 27 -28.32 -20.73 37.60
C GLU A 27 -27.98 -20.95 39.09
N GLY A 28 -26.72 -21.26 39.41
CA GLY A 28 -26.25 -21.47 40.79
C GLY A 28 -26.47 -22.90 41.33
N LYS A 29 -26.91 -23.85 40.49
CA LYS A 29 -27.06 -25.27 40.83
C LYS A 29 -25.71 -25.95 40.73
N THR A 30 -25.01 -26.15 41.86
CA THR A 30 -23.60 -26.62 41.89
C THR A 30 -23.37 -27.98 42.56
N ASP A 31 -24.43 -28.74 42.82
CA ASP A 31 -24.36 -29.96 43.65
C ASP A 31 -23.76 -31.20 42.95
N VAL A 32 -23.54 -31.15 41.63
CA VAL A 32 -23.08 -32.31 40.86
C VAL A 32 -21.67 -32.07 40.30
N SER A 33 -20.76 -33.02 40.58
CA SER A 33 -19.42 -33.04 39.98
C SER A 33 -19.48 -33.05 38.44
N LYS A 34 -18.55 -32.35 37.80
CA LYS A 34 -18.47 -32.22 36.34
C LYS A 34 -18.53 -33.57 35.61
N SER A 35 -17.80 -34.58 36.08
CA SER A 35 -17.70 -35.89 35.42
C SER A 35 -18.98 -36.71 35.56
N SER A 36 -19.74 -36.50 36.65
CA SER A 36 -20.99 -37.19 36.95
C SER A 36 -22.23 -36.46 36.41
N HIS A 37 -22.08 -35.27 35.83
CA HIS A 37 -23.22 -34.51 35.31
C HIS A 37 -23.89 -35.24 34.13
N PRO A 38 -25.23 -35.42 34.11
CA PRO A 38 -25.93 -36.19 33.08
C PRO A 38 -25.62 -35.74 31.65
N TYR A 39 -25.53 -34.43 31.40
CA TYR A 39 -25.14 -33.88 30.10
C TYR A 39 -23.71 -34.31 29.68
N ASN A 40 -22.74 -34.29 30.59
CA ASN A 40 -21.35 -34.64 30.25
C ASN A 40 -21.19 -36.14 29.99
N ILE A 41 -21.98 -36.99 30.65
CA ILE A 41 -22.04 -38.43 30.36
C ILE A 41 -22.56 -38.64 28.93
N LYS A 42 -23.73 -38.08 28.60
CA LYS A 42 -24.31 -38.14 27.24
C LYS A 42 -23.37 -37.59 26.17
N LEU A 43 -22.70 -36.46 26.45
CA LEU A 43 -21.73 -35.86 25.54
C LEU A 43 -20.51 -36.77 25.29
N ASN A 44 -20.03 -37.47 26.32
CA ASN A 44 -18.91 -38.39 26.19
C ASN A 44 -19.31 -39.68 25.45
N GLU A 45 -20.52 -40.18 25.67
CA GLU A 45 -21.10 -41.29 24.91
C GLU A 45 -21.22 -40.92 23.43
N TYR A 46 -21.85 -39.78 23.12
CA TYR A 46 -21.92 -39.22 21.77
C TYR A 46 -20.53 -39.16 21.11
N LYS A 47 -19.51 -38.61 21.79
CA LYS A 47 -18.15 -38.52 21.23
C LYS A 47 -17.51 -39.88 20.96
N LYS A 48 -17.75 -40.88 21.82
CA LYS A 48 -17.25 -42.25 21.64
C LYS A 48 -17.93 -42.92 20.45
N GLU A 49 -19.25 -42.80 20.35
CA GLU A 49 -20.04 -43.34 19.24
C GLU A 49 -19.70 -42.67 17.92
N GLU A 50 -19.62 -41.33 17.90
CA GLU A 50 -19.20 -40.54 16.76
C GLU A 50 -17.84 -41.04 16.24
N LYS A 51 -16.84 -41.19 17.12
CA LYS A 51 -15.51 -41.67 16.74
C LYS A 51 -15.56 -43.08 16.15
N LYS A 52 -16.38 -43.98 16.73
CA LYS A 52 -16.55 -45.36 16.26
C LYS A 52 -17.19 -45.39 14.86
N LEU A 53 -18.33 -44.72 14.70
CA LEU A 53 -19.07 -44.63 13.44
C LEU A 53 -18.21 -43.98 12.35
N LEU A 54 -17.59 -42.84 12.65
CA LEU A 54 -16.78 -42.09 11.71
C LEU A 54 -15.57 -42.90 11.21
N ASN A 55 -14.96 -43.74 12.05
CA ASN A 55 -13.88 -44.65 11.62
C ASN A 55 -14.38 -45.72 10.63
N ILE A 56 -15.59 -46.27 10.87
CA ILE A 56 -16.21 -47.27 9.98
C ILE A 56 -16.61 -46.59 8.66
N LYS A 57 -17.39 -45.51 8.73
CA LYS A 57 -17.90 -44.78 7.56
C LYS A 57 -16.80 -44.17 6.70
N LYS A 58 -15.69 -43.71 7.29
CA LYS A 58 -14.52 -43.28 6.50
C LYS A 58 -13.88 -44.42 5.71
N ARG A 59 -13.82 -45.64 6.26
CA ARG A 59 -13.31 -46.81 5.54
C ARG A 59 -14.24 -47.16 4.39
N GLU A 60 -15.55 -47.21 4.63
CA GLU A 60 -16.57 -47.42 3.60
C GLU A 60 -16.49 -46.37 2.48
N ALA A 61 -16.46 -45.07 2.84
CA ALA A 61 -16.29 -43.96 1.91
C ALA A 61 -15.02 -44.09 1.05
N SER A 62 -13.92 -44.56 1.64
CA SER A 62 -12.66 -44.78 0.91
C SER A 62 -12.73 -45.93 -0.11
N ILE A 63 -13.62 -46.90 0.11
CA ILE A 63 -13.84 -48.03 -0.81
C ILE A 63 -14.78 -47.59 -1.93
N ILE A 64 -15.86 -46.88 -1.60
CA ILE A 64 -16.86 -46.40 -2.56
C ILE A 64 -16.25 -45.35 -3.50
N SER A 65 -15.52 -44.37 -2.96
CA SER A 65 -14.79 -43.39 -3.77
C SER A 65 -13.78 -44.02 -4.74
N LYS A 66 -13.22 -45.21 -4.45
CA LYS A 66 -12.35 -45.93 -5.39
C LYS A 66 -13.14 -46.57 -6.54
N LYS A 67 -14.38 -46.99 -6.31
CA LYS A 67 -15.26 -47.61 -7.32
C LYS A 67 -15.92 -46.58 -8.25
N GLU A 68 -16.32 -45.42 -7.74
CA GLU A 68 -17.15 -44.45 -8.47
C GLU A 68 -16.37 -43.45 -9.35
N ALA A 69 -15.03 -43.40 -9.31
CA ALA A 69 -14.31 -42.22 -9.82
C ALA A 69 -13.26 -42.48 -10.92
N HIS A 70 -13.51 -41.91 -12.10
CA HIS A 70 -12.58 -41.79 -13.24
C HIS A 70 -11.44 -40.77 -13.02
N SER A 71 -11.45 -39.96 -11.95
CA SER A 71 -10.42 -38.94 -11.65
C SER A 71 -10.22 -38.73 -10.14
N LYS A 72 -9.03 -38.29 -9.71
CA LYS A 72 -8.66 -38.07 -8.30
C LYS A 72 -9.55 -37.02 -7.60
N ASP A 73 -10.06 -36.04 -8.33
CA ASP A 73 -10.90 -34.97 -7.76
C ASP A 73 -12.31 -35.47 -7.39
N PHE A 74 -12.85 -36.43 -8.15
CA PHE A 74 -14.14 -37.05 -7.86
C PHE A 74 -14.09 -37.97 -6.65
N LYS A 75 -12.95 -38.62 -6.41
CA LYS A 75 -12.74 -39.49 -5.23
C LYS A 75 -12.99 -38.75 -3.92
N ASP A 76 -12.48 -37.52 -3.81
CA ASP A 76 -12.65 -36.68 -2.62
C ASP A 76 -14.10 -36.25 -2.41
N LEU A 77 -14.78 -35.85 -3.49
CA LEU A 77 -16.19 -35.42 -3.43
C LEU A 77 -17.14 -36.59 -3.14
N ALA A 78 -16.98 -37.72 -3.82
CA ALA A 78 -17.79 -38.92 -3.57
C ALA A 78 -17.62 -39.43 -2.13
N ALA A 79 -16.38 -39.44 -1.60
CA ALA A 79 -16.14 -39.83 -0.21
C ALA A 79 -16.84 -38.88 0.79
N LYS A 80 -16.84 -37.57 0.52
CA LYS A 80 -17.53 -36.58 1.37
C LYS A 80 -19.04 -36.71 1.29
N TYR A 81 -19.58 -36.92 0.09
CA TYR A 81 -21.00 -37.14 -0.13
C TYR A 81 -21.50 -38.38 0.61
N TYR A 82 -20.83 -39.52 0.45
CA TYR A 82 -21.19 -40.75 1.16
C TYR A 82 -21.09 -40.60 2.69
N LEU A 83 -20.02 -39.96 3.16
CA LEU A 83 -19.85 -39.71 4.60
C LEU A 83 -20.93 -38.77 5.14
N ALA A 84 -21.34 -37.77 4.37
CA ALA A 84 -22.43 -36.87 4.73
C ALA A 84 -23.75 -37.62 4.83
N GLN A 85 -24.13 -38.40 3.81
CA GLN A 85 -25.36 -39.21 3.82
C GLN A 85 -25.40 -40.19 4.99
N SER A 86 -24.31 -40.93 5.22
CA SER A 86 -24.26 -41.96 6.25
C SER A 86 -24.20 -41.45 7.67
N MET A 87 -23.88 -40.16 7.87
CA MET A 87 -23.74 -39.56 9.20
C MET A 87 -24.81 -38.49 9.49
N LEU A 88 -25.64 -38.11 8.51
CA LEU A 88 -26.62 -37.03 8.65
C LEU A 88 -27.58 -37.30 9.80
N ASP A 89 -28.29 -38.44 9.77
CA ASP A 89 -29.28 -38.81 10.78
C ASP A 89 -28.67 -38.84 12.19
N PHE A 90 -27.42 -39.31 12.30
CA PHE A 90 -26.68 -39.34 13.56
C PHE A 90 -26.41 -37.93 14.09
N TYR A 91 -26.03 -36.98 13.22
CA TYR A 91 -25.78 -35.60 13.65
C TYR A 91 -27.07 -34.82 13.91
N GLU A 92 -28.13 -35.03 13.14
CA GLU A 92 -29.44 -34.39 13.36
C GLU A 92 -30.06 -34.83 14.68
N SER A 93 -30.02 -36.15 14.97
CA SER A 93 -30.51 -36.72 16.24
C SER A 93 -29.76 -36.17 17.47
N ASN A 94 -28.54 -35.66 17.30
CA ASN A 94 -27.71 -35.12 18.37
C ASN A 94 -27.51 -33.59 18.27
N SER A 95 -28.25 -32.92 17.38
CA SER A 95 -28.09 -31.49 17.11
C SER A 95 -28.43 -30.63 18.33
N ASP A 96 -29.42 -31.02 19.13
CA ASP A 96 -29.80 -30.35 20.37
C ASP A 96 -28.76 -30.54 21.48
N LEU A 97 -27.97 -31.62 21.42
CA LEU A 97 -26.94 -31.90 22.43
C LEU A 97 -25.76 -30.93 22.31
N THR A 98 -25.30 -30.63 21.09
CA THR A 98 -24.17 -29.70 20.89
C THR A 98 -24.24 -28.90 19.59
N TYR A 99 -23.70 -27.69 19.62
CA TYR A 99 -23.48 -26.90 18.41
C TYR A 99 -22.48 -27.52 17.43
N ASP A 100 -21.58 -28.40 17.90
CA ASP A 100 -20.67 -29.13 17.00
C ASP A 100 -21.41 -30.20 16.18
N ALA A 101 -22.39 -30.89 16.77
CA ALA A 101 -23.27 -31.83 16.05
C ALA A 101 -24.18 -31.08 15.06
N GLU A 102 -24.79 -29.97 15.48
CA GLU A 102 -25.59 -29.11 14.60
C GLU A 102 -24.79 -28.60 13.39
N LEU A 103 -23.56 -28.15 13.61
CA LEU A 103 -22.69 -27.71 12.52
C LEU A 103 -22.41 -28.87 11.55
N LYS A 104 -22.11 -30.07 12.05
CA LYS A 104 -21.83 -31.24 11.21
C LYS A 104 -23.06 -31.70 10.42
N ALA A 105 -24.27 -31.60 10.99
CA ALA A 105 -25.52 -31.84 10.25
C ALA A 105 -25.69 -30.82 9.11
N LYS A 106 -25.48 -29.52 9.39
CA LYS A 106 -25.50 -28.46 8.35
C LYS A 106 -24.44 -28.69 7.26
N GLU A 107 -23.21 -29.04 7.63
CA GLU A 107 -22.14 -29.36 6.69
C GLU A 107 -22.50 -30.60 5.84
N ALA A 108 -23.10 -31.63 6.43
CA ALA A 108 -23.58 -32.82 5.73
C ALA A 108 -24.69 -32.50 4.72
N ASN A 109 -25.69 -31.71 5.11
CA ASN A 109 -26.76 -31.26 4.21
C ASN A 109 -26.22 -30.46 3.02
N ILE A 110 -25.25 -29.55 3.24
CA ILE A 110 -24.58 -28.83 2.16
C ILE A 110 -23.87 -29.81 1.21
N TYR A 111 -23.16 -30.80 1.74
CA TYR A 111 -22.50 -31.81 0.90
C TYR A 111 -23.50 -32.64 0.08
N ILE A 112 -24.63 -33.03 0.67
CA ILE A 112 -25.65 -33.84 0.00
C ILE A 112 -26.31 -33.06 -1.14
N ASN A 113 -26.58 -31.77 -0.94
CA ASN A 113 -27.24 -30.94 -1.95
C ASN A 113 -26.29 -30.49 -3.07
N GLU A 114 -25.07 -30.06 -2.72
CA GLU A 114 -24.18 -29.39 -3.68
C GLU A 114 -23.27 -30.36 -4.45
N ILE A 115 -22.85 -31.49 -3.85
CA ILE A 115 -21.89 -32.39 -4.50
C ILE A 115 -22.45 -33.05 -5.78
N PRO A 116 -23.68 -33.58 -5.80
CA PRO A 116 -24.27 -34.15 -7.03
C PRO A 116 -24.27 -33.15 -8.19
N ASP A 117 -24.71 -31.91 -7.94
CA ASP A 117 -24.72 -30.83 -8.94
C ASP A 117 -23.32 -30.46 -9.47
N ILE A 118 -22.28 -30.62 -8.65
CA ILE A 118 -20.89 -30.43 -9.08
C ILE A 118 -20.46 -31.57 -10.00
N ILE A 119 -20.80 -32.80 -9.63
CA ILE A 119 -20.43 -34.01 -10.36
C ILE A 119 -21.15 -34.04 -11.72
N ASP A 120 -22.47 -33.84 -11.72
CA ASP A 120 -23.31 -33.89 -12.91
C ASP A 120 -22.94 -32.80 -13.92
N HIS A 121 -22.62 -31.59 -13.44
CA HIS A 121 -22.15 -30.50 -14.31
C HIS A 121 -20.84 -30.84 -15.01
N ASP A 122 -19.86 -31.41 -14.29
CA ASP A 122 -18.58 -31.78 -14.89
C ASP A 122 -18.71 -32.99 -15.84
N LEU A 123 -19.56 -33.97 -15.49
CA LEU A 123 -19.90 -35.10 -16.37
C LEU A 123 -20.60 -34.62 -17.64
N CYS A 124 -21.55 -33.70 -17.54
CA CYS A 124 -22.23 -33.09 -18.68
C CYS A 124 -21.23 -32.39 -19.61
N LEU A 125 -20.34 -31.55 -19.07
CA LEU A 125 -19.31 -30.87 -19.86
C LEU A 125 -18.35 -31.85 -20.56
N LYS A 126 -17.97 -32.94 -19.89
CA LYS A 126 -17.14 -34.00 -20.48
C LYS A 126 -17.88 -34.77 -21.57
N SER A 127 -19.16 -35.06 -21.37
CA SER A 127 -20.00 -35.68 -22.38
C SER A 127 -20.10 -34.80 -23.63
N GLN A 128 -20.35 -33.51 -23.46
CA GLN A 128 -20.34 -32.54 -24.56
C GLN A 128 -18.97 -32.48 -25.26
N LEU A 129 -17.87 -32.51 -24.51
CA LEU A 129 -16.53 -32.52 -25.07
C LEU A 129 -16.29 -33.77 -25.94
N THR A 130 -16.70 -34.95 -25.46
CA THR A 130 -16.62 -36.20 -26.23
C THR A 130 -17.48 -36.12 -27.49
N GLU A 131 -18.74 -35.66 -27.37
CA GLU A 131 -19.66 -35.53 -28.50
C GLU A 131 -19.09 -34.61 -29.59
N LYS A 132 -18.60 -33.42 -29.20
CA LYS A 132 -18.00 -32.44 -30.12
C LYS A 132 -16.69 -32.93 -30.72
N SER A 133 -15.88 -33.66 -29.96
CA SER A 133 -14.64 -34.26 -30.45
C SER A 133 -14.93 -35.36 -31.49
N ASN A 134 -15.96 -36.18 -31.25
CA ASN A 134 -16.41 -37.19 -32.22
C ASN A 134 -16.97 -36.53 -33.48
N LYS A 135 -17.78 -35.48 -33.34
CA LYS A 135 -18.29 -34.69 -34.49
C LYS A 135 -17.14 -34.10 -35.32
N LEU A 136 -16.11 -33.55 -34.68
CA LEU A 136 -14.93 -33.05 -35.38
C LEU A 136 -14.18 -34.16 -36.13
N HIS A 137 -14.11 -35.36 -35.57
CA HIS A 137 -13.45 -36.51 -36.20
C HIS A 137 -14.25 -37.13 -37.35
N LEU A 138 -15.58 -36.94 -37.37
CA LEU A 138 -16.50 -37.41 -38.41
C LEU A 138 -16.64 -36.42 -39.58
N LEU A 139 -16.05 -35.23 -39.49
CA LEU A 139 -16.14 -34.22 -40.55
C LEU A 139 -15.38 -34.65 -41.79
N THR A 140 -16.03 -34.53 -42.96
CA THR A 140 -15.38 -34.82 -44.25
C THR A 140 -14.70 -33.58 -44.81
N GLU A 141 -13.65 -33.76 -45.62
CA GLU A 141 -12.97 -32.67 -46.33
C GLU A 141 -13.92 -31.92 -47.30
N GLU A 142 -14.94 -32.61 -47.80
CA GLU A 142 -15.95 -32.03 -48.70
C GLU A 142 -16.83 -30.99 -47.98
N ASP A 143 -17.29 -31.29 -46.76
CA ASP A 143 -18.08 -30.35 -45.94
C ASP A 143 -17.29 -29.07 -45.61
N ILE A 144 -15.98 -29.22 -45.40
CA ILE A 144 -15.07 -28.10 -45.11
C ILE A 144 -14.89 -27.23 -46.37
N ARG A 145 -14.77 -27.85 -47.55
CA ARG A 145 -14.63 -27.13 -48.82
C ARG A 145 -15.86 -26.28 -49.12
N ILE A 146 -17.05 -26.88 -49.04
CA ILE A 146 -18.33 -26.18 -49.29
C ILE A 146 -18.51 -24.99 -48.33
N ALA A 147 -18.18 -25.18 -47.05
CA ALA A 147 -18.25 -24.11 -46.06
C ALA A 147 -17.25 -22.97 -46.36
N ASN A 148 -16.02 -23.28 -46.77
CA ASN A 148 -15.01 -22.27 -47.10
C ASN A 148 -15.38 -21.45 -48.34
N GLU A 149 -15.96 -22.06 -49.37
CA GLU A 149 -16.43 -21.34 -50.56
C GLU A 149 -17.51 -20.32 -50.19
N LYS A 150 -18.49 -20.73 -49.38
CA LYS A 150 -19.55 -19.84 -48.88
C LYS A 150 -19.01 -18.71 -47.99
N ILE A 151 -18.01 -19.00 -47.15
CA ILE A 151 -17.33 -18.01 -46.30
C ILE A 151 -16.62 -16.96 -47.15
N ASP A 152 -15.95 -17.37 -48.22
CA ASP A 152 -15.25 -16.44 -49.11
C ASP A 152 -16.24 -15.53 -49.85
N GLU A 153 -17.41 -16.03 -50.24
CA GLU A 153 -18.51 -15.22 -50.77
C GLU A 153 -19.03 -14.21 -49.75
N ASP A 154 -19.38 -14.66 -48.54
CA ASP A 154 -19.89 -13.82 -47.46
C ASP A 154 -18.87 -12.75 -47.03
N LYS A 155 -17.58 -13.09 -46.97
CA LYS A 155 -16.49 -12.15 -46.68
C LYS A 155 -16.34 -11.10 -47.76
N LYS A 156 -16.45 -11.47 -49.04
CA LYS A 156 -16.43 -10.51 -50.17
C LYS A 156 -17.63 -9.57 -50.08
N ALA A 157 -18.83 -10.09 -49.81
CA ALA A 157 -20.04 -9.27 -49.66
C ALA A 157 -19.93 -8.30 -48.47
N LEU A 158 -19.45 -8.77 -47.31
CA LEU A 158 -19.23 -7.95 -46.13
C LEU A 158 -18.20 -6.84 -46.38
N LYS A 159 -17.09 -7.16 -47.05
CA LYS A 159 -16.07 -6.18 -47.42
C LYS A 159 -16.63 -5.12 -48.37
N GLY A 160 -17.40 -5.52 -49.37
CA GLY A 160 -18.09 -4.59 -50.28
C GLY A 160 -19.03 -3.64 -49.54
N LYS A 161 -19.80 -4.14 -48.56
CA LYS A 161 -20.66 -3.31 -47.70
C LYS A 161 -19.84 -2.32 -46.87
N TYR A 162 -18.76 -2.78 -46.23
CA TYR A 162 -17.90 -1.92 -45.42
C TYR A 162 -17.25 -0.80 -46.25
N ASP A 163 -16.75 -1.12 -47.45
CA ASP A 163 -16.14 -0.13 -48.34
C ASP A 163 -17.17 0.91 -48.83
N LYS A 164 -18.41 0.47 -49.10
CA LYS A 164 -19.54 1.36 -49.42
C LYS A 164 -19.88 2.29 -48.25
N ASP A 165 -20.06 1.76 -47.05
CA ASP A 165 -20.41 2.53 -45.85
C ASP A 165 -19.30 3.52 -45.48
N LEU A 166 -18.03 3.11 -45.62
CA LEU A 166 -16.87 3.98 -45.43
C LEU A 166 -16.81 5.09 -46.49
N GLY A 167 -17.20 4.78 -47.74
CA GLY A 167 -17.36 5.75 -48.83
C GLY A 167 -18.40 6.82 -48.50
N LEU A 168 -19.61 6.41 -48.11
CA LEU A 168 -20.69 7.32 -47.69
C LEU A 168 -20.30 8.19 -46.50
N LEU A 169 -19.58 7.62 -45.53
CA LEU A 169 -19.08 8.34 -44.37
C LEU A 169 -18.02 9.39 -44.77
N LYS A 170 -17.12 9.06 -45.69
CA LYS A 170 -16.13 10.01 -46.26
C LYS A 170 -16.82 11.14 -47.03
N GLU A 171 -17.83 10.81 -47.82
CA GLU A 171 -18.60 11.79 -48.58
C GLU A 171 -19.35 12.76 -47.66
N SER A 172 -20.01 12.24 -46.62
CA SER A 172 -20.68 13.05 -45.60
C SER A 172 -19.73 14.01 -44.87
N TYR A 173 -18.49 13.58 -44.63
CA TYR A 173 -17.45 14.43 -44.06
C TYR A 173 -16.95 15.48 -45.07
N SER A 174 -16.73 15.09 -46.33
CA SER A 174 -16.32 15.99 -47.42
C SER A 174 -17.35 17.11 -47.66
N LYS A 175 -18.64 16.76 -47.63
CA LYS A 175 -19.78 17.69 -47.73
C LYS A 175 -20.04 18.50 -46.45
N LYS A 176 -19.19 18.37 -45.41
CA LYS A 176 -19.32 19.05 -44.10
C LYS A 176 -20.63 18.77 -43.34
N LEU A 177 -21.32 17.66 -43.64
CA LEU A 177 -22.56 17.26 -42.95
C LEU A 177 -22.28 16.72 -41.53
N ILE A 178 -21.06 16.23 -41.28
CA ILE A 178 -20.64 15.68 -39.98
C ILE A 178 -19.31 16.29 -39.51
N SER A 179 -19.16 16.41 -38.19
CA SER A 179 -17.92 16.93 -37.58
C SER A 179 -16.76 15.93 -37.71
N LYS A 180 -15.51 16.43 -37.69
CA LYS A 180 -14.30 15.59 -37.68
C LYS A 180 -14.26 14.57 -36.54
N LYS A 181 -14.84 14.91 -35.38
CA LYS A 181 -14.96 14.01 -34.22
C LYS A 181 -15.97 12.89 -34.50
N ALA A 182 -17.14 13.23 -35.05
CA ALA A 182 -18.15 12.26 -35.46
C ALA A 182 -17.62 11.30 -36.53
N TYR A 183 -16.95 11.81 -37.57
CA TYR A 183 -16.30 11.00 -38.60
C TYR A 183 -15.31 9.98 -38.02
N LYS A 184 -14.42 10.41 -37.10
CA LYS A 184 -13.44 9.52 -36.48
C LYS A 184 -14.10 8.43 -35.64
N SER A 185 -15.12 8.80 -34.85
CA SER A 185 -15.87 7.85 -34.02
C SER A 185 -16.62 6.82 -34.87
N GLU A 186 -17.33 7.28 -35.90
CA GLU A 186 -18.18 6.41 -36.73
C GLU A 186 -17.34 5.48 -37.61
N LYS A 187 -16.21 5.97 -38.14
CA LYS A 187 -15.22 5.13 -38.84
C LYS A 187 -14.71 4.00 -37.93
N GLN A 188 -14.46 4.29 -36.66
CA GLN A 188 -14.00 3.29 -35.71
C GLN A 188 -15.09 2.25 -35.40
N LYS A 189 -16.35 2.67 -35.27
CA LYS A 189 -17.49 1.75 -35.11
C LYS A 189 -17.67 0.84 -36.33
N LEU A 190 -17.65 1.40 -37.54
CA LEU A 190 -17.76 0.63 -38.78
C LEU A 190 -16.64 -0.41 -38.89
N LYS A 191 -15.39 -0.01 -38.59
CA LYS A 191 -14.25 -0.93 -38.59
C LYS A 191 -14.45 -2.07 -37.58
N LYS A 192 -14.89 -1.75 -36.36
CA LYS A 192 -15.15 -2.76 -35.34
C LYS A 192 -16.29 -3.70 -35.73
N SER A 193 -17.39 -3.15 -36.26
CA SER A 193 -18.52 -3.93 -36.77
C SER A 193 -18.09 -4.87 -37.91
N PHE A 194 -17.23 -4.41 -38.81
CA PHE A 194 -16.65 -5.25 -39.86
C PHE A 194 -15.79 -6.37 -39.28
N GLU A 195 -14.90 -6.08 -38.33
CA GLU A 195 -14.05 -7.09 -37.67
C GLU A 195 -14.88 -8.14 -36.92
N ASP A 196 -15.92 -7.72 -36.19
CA ASP A 196 -16.81 -8.60 -35.43
C ASP A 196 -17.63 -9.51 -36.37
N ASN A 197 -18.20 -8.96 -37.44
CA ASN A 197 -18.94 -9.73 -38.46
C ASN A 197 -18.03 -10.68 -39.25
N ASN A 198 -16.80 -10.26 -39.58
CA ASN A 198 -15.84 -11.11 -40.28
C ASN A 198 -15.47 -12.35 -39.43
N LYS A 199 -15.29 -12.17 -38.12
CA LYS A 199 -15.11 -13.29 -37.19
C LYS A 199 -16.35 -14.18 -37.12
N ALA A 200 -17.56 -13.60 -37.10
CA ALA A 200 -18.80 -14.38 -37.10
C ALA A 200 -18.93 -15.27 -38.35
N ILE A 201 -18.49 -14.78 -39.51
CA ILE A 201 -18.44 -15.58 -40.75
C ILE A 201 -17.41 -16.72 -40.62
N GLU A 202 -16.25 -16.50 -40.00
CA GLU A 202 -15.26 -17.57 -39.79
C GLU A 202 -15.80 -18.74 -38.95
N PHE A 203 -16.74 -18.47 -38.03
CA PHE A 203 -17.43 -19.51 -37.25
C PHE A 203 -18.48 -20.31 -38.05
N GLN A 204 -18.81 -19.91 -39.28
CA GLN A 204 -19.60 -20.75 -40.18
C GLN A 204 -18.81 -22.00 -40.60
N ASN A 205 -17.48 -21.95 -40.55
CA ASN A 205 -16.67 -23.13 -40.83
C ASN A 205 -16.87 -24.15 -39.70
N PRO A 206 -17.43 -25.34 -39.99
CA PRO A 206 -17.77 -26.32 -38.98
C PRO A 206 -16.54 -26.83 -38.20
N LYS A 207 -15.37 -26.93 -38.86
CA LYS A 207 -14.11 -27.30 -38.20
C LYS A 207 -13.65 -26.24 -37.21
N VAL A 208 -13.59 -24.97 -37.64
CA VAL A 208 -13.15 -23.85 -36.79
C VAL A 208 -14.10 -23.68 -35.60
N SER A 209 -15.41 -23.79 -35.85
CA SER A 209 -16.44 -23.72 -34.81
C SER A 209 -16.27 -24.83 -33.76
N LEU A 210 -16.15 -26.09 -34.20
CA LEU A 210 -15.98 -27.23 -33.30
C LEU A 210 -14.65 -27.17 -32.53
N GLU A 211 -13.55 -26.74 -33.16
CA GLU A 211 -12.26 -26.57 -32.49
C GLU A 211 -12.32 -25.52 -31.36
N GLU A 212 -12.96 -24.37 -31.61
CA GLU A 212 -13.15 -23.33 -30.59
C GLU A 212 -14.15 -23.77 -29.50
N GLU A 213 -15.22 -24.50 -29.84
CA GLU A 213 -16.12 -25.10 -28.86
C GLU A 213 -15.40 -26.12 -27.96
N ILE A 214 -14.58 -27.02 -28.53
CA ILE A 214 -13.77 -27.99 -27.79
C ILE A 214 -12.80 -27.27 -26.84
N LYS A 215 -12.14 -26.21 -27.32
CA LYS A 215 -11.23 -25.38 -26.51
C LYS A 215 -11.97 -24.68 -25.37
N SER A 216 -13.16 -24.14 -25.64
CA SER A 216 -14.05 -23.54 -24.64
C SER A 216 -14.49 -24.57 -23.59
N LEU A 217 -14.91 -25.77 -24.01
CA LEU A 217 -15.29 -26.87 -23.11
C LEU A 217 -14.13 -27.33 -22.23
N LYS A 218 -12.93 -27.53 -22.81
CA LYS A 218 -11.71 -27.85 -22.03
C LYS A 218 -11.40 -26.78 -20.99
N TYR A 219 -11.60 -25.50 -21.33
CA TYR A 219 -11.43 -24.40 -20.38
C TYR A 219 -12.50 -24.43 -19.27
N LYS A 220 -13.78 -24.61 -19.61
CA LYS A 220 -14.90 -24.70 -18.67
C LYS A 220 -14.72 -25.85 -17.68
N ILE A 221 -14.40 -27.06 -18.14
CA ILE A 221 -14.13 -28.23 -17.28
C ILE A 221 -13.09 -27.89 -16.20
N LYS A 222 -12.01 -27.20 -16.57
CA LYS A 222 -10.96 -26.81 -15.63
C LYS A 222 -11.38 -25.70 -14.66
N LYS A 223 -12.20 -24.75 -15.11
CA LYS A 223 -12.53 -23.52 -14.35
C LYS A 223 -13.80 -23.66 -13.53
N ASP A 224 -14.85 -24.23 -14.10
CA ASP A 224 -16.15 -24.39 -13.46
C ASP A 224 -16.03 -25.31 -12.24
N LEU A 225 -15.31 -26.44 -12.35
CA LEU A 225 -15.06 -27.32 -11.21
C LEU A 225 -14.37 -26.59 -10.05
N ARG A 226 -13.37 -25.76 -10.35
CA ARG A 226 -12.70 -24.93 -9.33
C ARG A 226 -13.63 -23.86 -8.76
N GLY A 227 -14.48 -23.27 -9.61
CA GLY A 227 -15.50 -22.29 -9.23
C GLY A 227 -16.51 -22.89 -8.26
N LYS A 228 -17.15 -24.00 -8.64
CA LYS A 228 -18.14 -24.68 -7.81
C LYS A 228 -17.55 -25.20 -6.49
N ARG A 229 -16.34 -25.77 -6.47
CA ARG A 229 -15.66 -26.14 -5.21
C ARG A 229 -15.42 -24.95 -4.28
N LYS A 230 -15.16 -23.77 -4.85
CA LYS A 230 -15.00 -22.53 -4.09
C LYS A 230 -16.33 -22.05 -3.51
N ILE A 231 -17.44 -22.23 -4.24
CA ILE A 231 -18.80 -21.95 -3.76
C ILE A 231 -19.12 -22.90 -2.59
N LEU A 232 -18.98 -24.21 -2.79
CA LEU A 232 -19.13 -25.22 -1.73
C LEU A 232 -18.31 -24.87 -0.46
N SER A 233 -17.04 -24.50 -0.63
CA SER A 233 -16.20 -24.09 0.51
C SER A 233 -16.67 -22.79 1.18
N SER A 234 -17.28 -21.88 0.42
CA SER A 234 -17.89 -20.64 0.92
C SER A 234 -19.16 -20.92 1.72
N ASP A 235 -19.99 -21.85 1.27
CA ASP A 235 -21.24 -22.20 1.94
C ASP A 235 -20.97 -22.95 3.26
N LEU A 236 -19.99 -23.85 3.25
CA LEU A 236 -19.48 -24.48 4.49
C LEU A 236 -18.93 -23.45 5.47
N ALA A 237 -18.14 -22.49 4.98
CA ALA A 237 -17.63 -21.39 5.81
C ALA A 237 -18.75 -20.48 6.34
N GLU A 238 -19.85 -20.34 5.61
CA GLU A 238 -21.02 -19.60 6.07
C GLU A 238 -21.80 -20.35 7.15
N ALA A 239 -22.03 -21.66 6.98
CA ALA A 239 -22.64 -22.50 8.02
C ALA A 239 -21.83 -22.48 9.32
N ARG A 240 -20.50 -22.52 9.21
CA ARG A 240 -19.58 -22.39 10.35
C ARG A 240 -19.68 -21.05 11.06
N ARG A 241 -19.77 -19.95 10.31
CA ARG A 241 -19.85 -18.59 10.87
C ARG A 241 -21.19 -18.31 11.57
N ARG A 242 -22.27 -18.96 11.12
CA ARG A 242 -23.62 -18.84 11.72
C ARG A 242 -23.88 -19.84 12.86
N THR A 243 -22.98 -20.80 13.09
CA THR A 243 -23.16 -21.82 14.13
C THR A 243 -22.11 -21.61 15.22
N PRO A 244 -22.51 -21.23 16.44
CA PRO A 244 -21.56 -20.88 17.49
C PRO A 244 -20.76 -22.11 17.95
N ILE A 245 -19.73 -21.88 18.76
CA ILE A 245 -18.97 -22.91 19.46
C ILE A 245 -19.12 -22.74 20.96
N GLU A 246 -19.44 -23.84 21.64
CA GLU A 246 -19.57 -23.82 23.09
C GLU A 246 -18.30 -24.37 23.75
N LYS A 247 -17.64 -23.53 24.55
CA LYS A 247 -16.48 -23.91 25.38
C LYS A 247 -16.77 -23.67 26.85
N GLU A 248 -16.32 -24.62 27.67
CA GLU A 248 -16.41 -24.55 29.13
C GLU A 248 -15.31 -23.67 29.76
N LYS A 249 -14.28 -23.29 29.01
CA LYS A 249 -13.13 -22.57 29.57
C LYS A 249 -13.44 -21.09 29.71
N ILE A 250 -13.05 -20.51 30.85
CA ILE A 250 -13.34 -19.11 31.21
C ILE A 250 -12.10 -18.21 31.20
N ARG A 251 -10.91 -18.76 30.87
CA ARG A 251 -9.64 -18.01 30.87
C ARG A 251 -8.82 -18.29 29.59
N PRO A 252 -8.25 -17.25 28.95
CA PRO A 252 -7.45 -17.38 27.73
C PRO A 252 -6.01 -17.83 28.04
N TRP A 253 -5.81 -19.11 28.35
CA TRP A 253 -4.50 -19.65 28.73
C TRP A 253 -3.56 -19.86 27.54
N ARG A 254 -4.07 -20.13 26.32
CA ARG A 254 -3.21 -20.35 25.14
C ARG A 254 -2.46 -19.07 24.78
N SER A 255 -3.06 -17.90 25.05
CA SER A 255 -2.38 -16.61 24.90
C SER A 255 -1.15 -16.49 25.79
N MET A 256 -1.14 -17.07 26.99
CA MET A 256 0.03 -17.06 27.88
C MET A 256 1.17 -17.90 27.33
N VAL A 257 0.89 -19.03 26.70
CA VAL A 257 1.91 -19.87 26.04
C VAL A 257 2.56 -19.13 24.86
N SER A 258 1.78 -18.28 24.17
CA SER A 258 2.28 -17.44 23.08
C SER A 258 3.31 -16.39 23.52
N ILE A 259 3.44 -16.12 24.83
CA ILE A 259 4.46 -15.22 25.38
C ILE A 259 5.84 -15.88 25.36
N LEU A 260 5.91 -17.19 25.59
CA LEU A 260 7.18 -17.92 25.58
C LEU A 260 7.71 -18.07 24.15
N LEU A 261 6.83 -18.46 23.23
CA LEU A 261 7.18 -18.70 21.84
C LEU A 261 6.05 -18.25 20.92
N PRO A 262 6.19 -17.10 20.24
CA PRO A 262 5.25 -16.67 19.22
C PRO A 262 4.96 -17.78 18.21
N GLY A 263 3.68 -18.09 18.01
CA GLY A 263 3.21 -19.16 17.13
C GLY A 263 2.63 -20.38 17.86
N LEU A 264 3.06 -20.69 19.10
CA LEU A 264 2.48 -21.80 19.86
C LEU A 264 1.00 -21.58 20.18
N GLY A 265 0.61 -20.35 20.54
CA GLY A 265 -0.79 -20.01 20.82
C GLY A 265 -1.71 -20.23 19.62
N GLN A 266 -1.26 -19.81 18.43
CA GLN A 266 -1.97 -19.99 17.17
C GLN A 266 -2.07 -21.47 16.77
N LEU A 267 -1.01 -22.25 17.04
CA LEU A 267 -1.01 -23.68 16.80
C LEU A 267 -2.06 -24.38 17.67
N LEU A 268 -2.14 -24.01 18.96
CA LEU A 268 -3.14 -24.52 19.90
C LEU A 268 -4.58 -24.08 19.56
N ASN A 269 -4.74 -22.98 18.83
CA ASN A 269 -6.04 -22.54 18.26
C ASN A 269 -6.40 -23.28 16.96
N GLY A 270 -5.55 -24.19 16.46
CA GLY A 270 -5.76 -24.88 15.19
C GLY A 270 -5.44 -24.04 13.95
N GLN A 271 -4.82 -22.86 14.11
CA GLN A 271 -4.47 -21.93 13.04
C GLN A 271 -3.00 -22.11 12.62
N TRP A 272 -2.67 -23.25 12.02
CA TRP A 272 -1.29 -23.66 11.75
C TRP A 272 -0.52 -22.72 10.82
N GLN A 273 -1.16 -22.06 9.85
CA GLN A 273 -0.47 -21.10 8.96
C GLN A 273 -0.05 -19.85 9.72
N LYS A 274 -0.91 -19.32 10.57
CA LYS A 274 -0.54 -18.19 11.46
C LYS A 274 0.58 -18.61 12.40
N ALA A 275 0.52 -19.84 12.92
CA ALA A 275 1.58 -20.39 13.75
C ALA A 275 2.94 -20.38 13.03
N ILE A 276 3.00 -20.86 11.77
CA ILE A 276 4.23 -20.83 10.96
C ILE A 276 4.75 -19.40 10.80
N CYS A 277 3.89 -18.43 10.46
CA CYS A 277 4.31 -17.03 10.31
C CYS A 277 4.92 -16.48 11.60
N PHE A 278 4.31 -16.75 12.76
CA PHE A 278 4.84 -16.30 14.04
C PHE A 278 6.08 -17.10 14.47
N PHE A 279 6.21 -18.37 14.10
CA PHE A 279 7.43 -19.15 14.35
C PHE A 279 8.63 -18.63 13.55
N LEU A 280 8.43 -18.15 12.32
CA LEU A 280 9.48 -17.43 11.59
C LEU A 280 9.89 -16.16 12.34
N GLY A 281 8.92 -15.46 12.94
CA GLY A 281 9.20 -14.34 13.84
C GLY A 281 9.99 -14.76 15.07
N SER A 282 9.65 -15.89 15.70
CA SER A 282 10.41 -16.46 16.81
C SER A 282 11.84 -16.79 16.44
N LEU A 283 12.07 -17.33 15.24
CA LEU A 283 13.42 -17.58 14.73
C LEU A 283 14.23 -16.29 14.63
N PHE A 284 13.65 -15.23 14.08
CA PHE A 284 14.28 -13.91 14.07
C PHE A 284 14.61 -13.41 15.49
N ILE A 285 13.68 -13.55 16.44
CA ILE A 285 13.87 -13.08 17.83
C ILE A 285 15.07 -13.78 18.48
N TYR A 286 15.07 -15.11 18.46
CA TYR A 286 16.03 -15.91 19.21
C TYR A 286 17.37 -16.12 18.51
N MET A 287 17.40 -16.12 17.17
CA MET A 287 18.64 -16.33 16.40
C MET A 287 19.30 -15.03 15.94
N ILE A 288 18.55 -13.92 15.89
CA ILE A 288 19.08 -12.65 15.36
C ILE A 288 18.96 -11.54 16.41
N ALA A 289 17.74 -11.20 16.84
CA ALA A 289 17.53 -10.00 17.66
C ALA A 289 18.21 -10.06 19.03
N ILE A 290 18.01 -11.15 19.78
CA ILE A 290 18.61 -11.31 21.12
C ILE A 290 20.14 -11.48 21.04
N PRO A 291 20.71 -12.37 20.21
CA PRO A 291 22.16 -12.50 20.11
C PRO A 291 22.84 -11.19 19.70
N TYR A 292 22.32 -10.51 18.67
CA TYR A 292 22.88 -9.24 18.21
C TYR A 292 22.78 -8.13 19.28
N ALA A 293 21.68 -8.11 20.04
CA ALA A 293 21.55 -7.19 21.16
C ALA A 293 22.57 -7.41 22.29
N LEU A 294 23.00 -8.65 22.48
CA LEU A 294 24.04 -9.04 23.43
C LEU A 294 25.47 -8.92 22.85
N GLY A 295 25.61 -8.44 21.61
CA GLY A 295 26.92 -8.25 20.96
C GLY A 295 27.38 -9.41 20.08
N PHE A 296 26.61 -10.50 19.96
CA PHE A 296 26.97 -11.62 19.10
C PHE A 296 26.67 -11.31 17.62
N GLY A 297 27.68 -11.41 16.76
CA GLY A 297 27.57 -11.10 15.32
C GLY A 297 27.73 -9.61 15.00
N ASN A 298 28.00 -8.78 16.01
CA ASN A 298 28.44 -7.41 15.86
C ASN A 298 29.88 -7.37 15.29
N TYR A 299 30.22 -6.27 14.62
CA TYR A 299 31.58 -5.98 14.17
C TYR A 299 32.52 -5.66 15.34
N GLN A 300 32.05 -4.93 16.37
CA GLN A 300 32.85 -4.57 17.55
C GLN A 300 32.37 -5.17 18.89
N GLY A 301 31.26 -5.90 18.88
CA GLY A 301 30.96 -6.87 19.94
C GLY A 301 30.18 -6.37 21.17
N GLU A 302 29.62 -5.15 21.16
CA GLU A 302 28.97 -4.60 22.37
C GLU A 302 27.44 -4.45 22.30
N GLY A 303 26.80 -4.76 21.17
CA GLY A 303 25.34 -4.77 21.06
C GLY A 303 24.73 -3.45 21.56
N ILE A 304 23.72 -3.55 22.45
CA ILE A 304 23.12 -2.37 23.08
C ILE A 304 24.09 -1.63 24.00
N ALA A 305 25.00 -2.34 24.67
CA ALA A 305 25.94 -1.72 25.61
C ALA A 305 26.86 -0.70 24.91
N GLY A 306 27.12 -0.89 23.61
CA GLY A 306 27.87 0.03 22.77
C GLY A 306 27.27 1.45 22.68
N LEU A 307 25.96 1.62 22.93
CA LEU A 307 25.34 2.95 23.03
C LEU A 307 25.80 3.71 24.27
N ILE A 308 26.08 3.00 25.35
CA ILE A 308 26.45 3.62 26.63
C ILE A 308 27.94 3.90 26.62
N SER A 309 28.75 2.90 26.29
CA SER A 309 30.22 2.98 26.32
C SER A 309 30.79 3.90 25.24
N LEU A 310 30.20 3.95 24.03
CA LEU A 310 30.78 4.65 22.87
C LEU A 310 32.29 4.36 22.66
N ALA A 311 32.71 3.11 22.88
CA ALA A 311 34.12 2.67 22.85
C ALA A 311 35.03 3.29 23.93
N GLU A 312 34.47 3.74 25.05
CA GLU A 312 35.22 4.17 26.22
C GLU A 312 36.09 3.02 26.76
N GLY A 313 37.39 3.27 26.94
CA GLY A 313 38.35 2.22 27.31
C GLY A 313 38.72 1.23 26.20
N GLY A 314 38.13 1.36 25.00
CA GLY A 314 38.42 0.50 23.84
C GLY A 314 39.79 0.74 23.20
N GLY A 315 40.19 -0.15 22.29
CA GLY A 315 41.44 -0.11 21.56
C GLY A 315 41.63 1.14 20.69
N ARG A 316 42.84 1.36 20.17
CA ARG A 316 43.16 2.58 19.38
C ARG A 316 42.40 2.66 18.05
N LEU A 317 42.01 1.52 17.48
CA LEU A 317 41.29 1.42 16.21
C LEU A 317 39.77 1.52 16.38
N ASP A 318 39.27 1.52 17.62
CA ASP A 318 37.85 1.57 17.89
C ASP A 318 37.26 2.95 17.62
N ARG A 319 36.08 2.95 16.99
CA ARG A 319 35.40 4.16 16.54
C ARG A 319 34.04 4.24 17.20
N SER A 320 33.80 5.26 18.01
CA SER A 320 32.55 5.44 18.77
C SER A 320 31.29 5.39 17.89
N ILE A 321 31.38 5.82 16.63
CA ILE A 321 30.27 5.79 15.68
C ILE A 321 29.80 4.36 15.33
N LEU A 322 30.70 3.38 15.30
CA LEU A 322 30.36 1.99 14.97
C LEU A 322 29.56 1.36 16.12
N PHE A 323 30.05 1.51 17.36
CA PHE A 323 29.34 1.07 18.57
C PHE A 323 27.94 1.70 18.67
N MET A 324 27.82 2.99 18.33
CA MET A 324 26.53 3.66 18.29
C MET A 324 25.59 3.04 17.25
N ILE A 325 26.03 2.86 16.01
CA ILE A 325 25.20 2.32 14.93
C ILE A 325 24.75 0.89 15.26
N GLU A 326 25.67 0.05 15.74
CA GLU A 326 25.36 -1.33 16.14
C GLU A 326 24.33 -1.38 17.27
N GLY A 327 24.48 -0.54 18.28
CA GLY A 327 23.52 -0.48 19.36
C GLY A 327 22.15 0.06 18.93
N ILE A 328 22.09 0.98 17.96
CA ILE A 328 20.82 1.40 17.34
C ILE A 328 20.18 0.23 16.59
N ILE A 329 20.94 -0.52 15.80
CA ILE A 329 20.43 -1.70 15.08
C ILE A 329 19.89 -2.74 16.08
N ALA A 330 20.60 -2.97 17.18
CA ALA A 330 20.16 -3.84 18.26
C ALA A 330 18.82 -3.37 18.88
N LEU A 331 18.67 -2.08 19.16
CA LEU A 331 17.40 -1.52 19.63
C LEU A 331 16.27 -1.72 18.62
N VAL A 332 16.53 -1.51 17.32
CA VAL A 332 15.53 -1.72 16.27
C VAL A 332 15.10 -3.19 16.20
N PHE A 333 16.05 -4.13 16.28
CA PHE A 333 15.72 -5.56 16.31
C PHE A 333 14.90 -5.94 17.54
N ILE A 334 15.20 -5.37 18.72
CA ILE A 334 14.40 -5.57 19.92
C ILE A 334 12.99 -5.00 19.77
N LEU A 335 12.84 -3.80 19.19
CA LEU A 335 11.52 -3.21 18.95
C LEU A 335 10.69 -4.07 18.00
N ILE A 336 11.30 -4.63 16.96
CA ILE A 336 10.64 -5.59 16.05
C ILE A 336 10.27 -6.88 16.82
N ALA A 337 11.16 -7.40 17.67
CA ALA A 337 10.89 -8.57 18.50
C ALA A 337 9.70 -8.33 19.44
N ILE A 338 9.69 -7.20 20.16
CA ILE A 338 8.58 -6.78 21.03
C ILE A 338 7.29 -6.65 20.23
N PHE A 339 7.33 -6.06 19.03
CA PHE A 339 6.17 -5.95 18.17
C PHE A 339 5.60 -7.33 17.78
N ILE A 340 6.45 -8.28 17.41
CA ILE A 340 6.06 -9.66 17.09
C ILE A 340 5.42 -10.34 18.31
N TYR A 341 6.02 -10.21 19.50
CA TYR A 341 5.43 -10.71 20.76
C TYR A 341 4.04 -10.13 21.02
N ILE A 342 3.91 -8.80 20.96
CA ILE A 342 2.63 -8.11 21.19
C ILE A 342 1.59 -8.56 20.18
N LYS A 343 1.93 -8.68 18.90
CA LYS A 343 0.99 -9.09 17.85
C LYS A 343 0.59 -10.56 17.98
N SER A 344 1.54 -11.45 18.28
CA SER A 344 1.26 -12.87 18.49
C SER A 344 0.37 -13.10 19.71
N PHE A 345 0.65 -12.41 20.82
CA PHE A 345 -0.16 -12.46 22.03
C PHE A 345 -1.57 -11.91 21.80
N LYS A 346 -1.69 -10.72 21.18
CA LYS A 346 -3.00 -10.09 20.89
C LYS A 346 -3.84 -10.94 19.94
N ASP A 347 -3.25 -11.51 18.89
CA ASP A 347 -3.96 -12.41 17.96
C ASP A 347 -4.50 -13.65 18.70
N THR A 348 -3.67 -14.35 19.47
CA THR A 348 -4.12 -15.52 20.24
C THR A 348 -5.21 -15.16 21.24
N ARG A 349 -5.03 -14.05 21.99
CA ARG A 349 -5.98 -13.61 23.01
C ARG A 349 -7.32 -13.18 22.40
N ASN A 350 -7.31 -12.52 21.24
CA ASN A 350 -8.53 -12.12 20.55
C ASN A 350 -9.30 -13.35 20.05
N VAL A 351 -8.61 -14.35 19.49
CA VAL A 351 -9.24 -15.60 19.07
C VAL A 351 -9.80 -16.38 20.26
N GLU A 352 -9.08 -16.47 21.38
CA GLU A 352 -9.60 -17.14 22.57
C GLU A 352 -10.82 -16.41 23.15
N LYS A 353 -10.80 -15.07 23.17
CA LYS A 353 -11.97 -14.27 23.59
C LYS A 353 -13.17 -14.48 22.68
N ALA A 354 -12.96 -14.50 21.37
CA ALA A 354 -13.99 -14.79 20.38
C ALA A 354 -14.55 -16.21 20.59
N GLU A 355 -13.68 -17.20 20.80
CA GLU A 355 -14.08 -18.60 21.06
C GLU A 355 -14.89 -18.74 22.36
N MET A 356 -14.54 -18.00 23.42
CA MET A 356 -15.31 -17.95 24.66
C MET A 356 -16.69 -17.29 24.49
N ALA A 357 -16.80 -16.29 23.61
CA ALA A 357 -18.06 -15.64 23.28
C ALA A 357 -18.97 -16.51 22.39
N GLY A 358 -18.44 -17.53 21.71
CA GLY A 358 -19.21 -18.39 20.80
C GLY A 358 -18.72 -18.38 19.35
N ILE A 359 -17.72 -17.58 19.01
CA ILE A 359 -17.25 -17.40 17.62
C ILE A 359 -16.17 -18.44 17.31
N ARG A 360 -16.34 -19.18 16.22
CA ARG A 360 -15.37 -20.20 15.78
C ARG A 360 -14.10 -19.57 15.23
N PRO A 361 -12.90 -20.11 15.54
CA PRO A 361 -11.67 -19.67 14.89
C PRO A 361 -11.72 -19.89 13.38
N ASN A 362 -11.25 -18.89 12.62
CA ASN A 362 -11.25 -18.93 11.17
C ASN A 362 -10.43 -20.12 10.64
N ASN A 363 -10.99 -20.83 9.66
CA ASN A 363 -10.28 -21.87 8.93
C ASN A 363 -9.34 -21.27 7.86
N TRP A 364 -8.61 -22.13 7.16
CA TRP A 364 -7.70 -21.69 6.10
C TRP A 364 -8.40 -20.94 4.95
N PHE A 365 -9.58 -21.42 4.54
CA PHE A 365 -10.33 -20.83 3.44
C PHE A 365 -10.79 -19.40 3.79
N GLU A 366 -11.35 -19.22 4.98
CA GLU A 366 -11.76 -17.92 5.54
C GLU A 366 -10.56 -16.98 5.69
N THR A 367 -9.45 -17.47 6.24
CA THR A 367 -8.22 -16.69 6.39
C THR A 367 -7.67 -16.25 5.03
N ARG A 368 -7.65 -17.14 4.03
CA ARG A 368 -7.20 -16.81 2.67
C ARG A 368 -8.15 -15.84 1.97
N LYS A 369 -9.47 -15.96 2.19
CA LYS A 369 -10.47 -15.04 1.65
C LYS A 369 -10.23 -13.64 2.23
N PHE A 370 -10.11 -13.54 3.56
CA PHE A 370 -9.82 -12.29 4.26
C PHE A 370 -8.49 -11.65 3.81
N MET A 371 -7.40 -12.42 3.70
CA MET A 371 -6.11 -11.91 3.22
C MET A 371 -6.17 -11.38 1.78
N ARG A 372 -7.10 -11.86 0.95
CA ARG A 372 -7.26 -11.42 -0.44
C ARG A 372 -8.22 -10.24 -0.58
N THR A 373 -9.08 -10.00 0.40
CA THR A 373 -10.02 -8.87 0.42
C THR A 373 -9.45 -7.77 1.31
N ASP A 374 -9.74 -7.83 2.60
CA ASP A 374 -9.52 -6.75 3.56
C ASP A 374 -8.07 -6.72 4.05
N GLY A 375 -7.41 -7.88 4.10
CA GLY A 375 -6.02 -8.03 4.50
C GLY A 375 -5.00 -7.71 3.40
N PHE A 376 -5.44 -7.58 2.14
CA PHE A 376 -4.54 -7.47 0.99
C PHE A 376 -3.66 -6.20 1.02
N PRO A 377 -4.19 -5.00 1.33
CA PRO A 377 -3.37 -3.79 1.42
C PRO A 377 -2.25 -3.94 2.46
N TYR A 378 -2.56 -4.53 3.62
CA TYR A 378 -1.59 -4.74 4.70
C TYR A 378 -0.51 -5.76 4.31
N LEU A 379 -0.90 -6.87 3.66
CA LEU A 379 0.03 -7.93 3.27
C LEU A 379 1.10 -7.41 2.31
N ILE A 380 0.71 -6.59 1.33
CA ILE A 380 1.65 -6.05 0.33
C ILE A 380 2.49 -4.91 0.91
N THR A 381 1.92 -4.07 1.77
CA THR A 381 2.61 -2.90 2.31
C THR A 381 3.56 -3.23 3.46
N THR A 382 3.28 -4.28 4.25
CA THR A 382 4.06 -4.60 5.46
C THR A 382 5.56 -4.82 5.19
N PRO A 383 5.99 -5.61 4.17
CA PRO A 383 7.43 -5.80 3.91
C PRO A 383 8.14 -4.51 3.51
N ALA A 384 7.50 -3.71 2.65
CA ALA A 384 8.03 -2.41 2.24
C ALA A 384 8.12 -1.46 3.44
N LEU A 385 7.09 -1.43 4.30
CA LEU A 385 7.07 -0.60 5.50
C LEU A 385 8.15 -1.00 6.48
N ILE A 386 8.37 -2.30 6.73
CA ILE A 386 9.44 -2.78 7.61
C ILE A 386 10.81 -2.33 7.09
N LEU A 387 11.06 -2.49 5.79
CA LEU A 387 12.32 -2.09 5.17
C LEU A 387 12.52 -0.57 5.20
N ILE A 388 11.47 0.20 4.90
CA ILE A 388 11.51 1.67 4.98
C ILE A 388 11.79 2.11 6.41
N VAL A 389 11.06 1.57 7.38
CA VAL A 389 11.24 1.86 8.81
C VAL A 389 12.68 1.55 9.22
N PHE A 390 13.23 0.40 8.83
CA PHE A 390 14.61 0.04 9.16
C PHE A 390 15.64 0.99 8.54
N ILE A 391 15.57 1.24 7.22
CA ILE A 391 16.55 2.08 6.50
C ILE A 391 16.46 3.55 6.91
N VAL A 392 15.27 4.04 7.28
CA VAL A 392 15.05 5.45 7.61
C VAL A 392 15.28 5.73 9.09
N ILE A 393 14.83 4.86 10.00
CA ILE A 393 14.95 5.11 11.44
C ILE A 393 16.40 5.07 11.89
N VAL A 394 17.21 4.12 11.40
CA VAL A 394 18.60 3.97 11.87
C VAL A 394 19.40 5.27 11.66
N PRO A 395 19.51 5.86 10.46
CA PRO A 395 20.23 7.12 10.27
C PRO A 395 19.63 8.31 11.04
N ILE A 396 18.31 8.37 11.18
CA ILE A 396 17.64 9.43 11.95
C ILE A 396 18.04 9.34 13.43
N VAL A 397 17.94 8.15 14.02
CA VAL A 397 18.32 7.93 15.41
C VAL A 397 19.82 8.19 15.59
N THR A 398 20.68 7.78 14.64
CA THR A 398 22.12 8.08 14.69
C THR A 398 22.36 9.59 14.69
N ALA A 399 21.73 10.36 13.81
CA ALA A 399 21.85 11.81 13.80
C ALA A 399 21.36 12.44 15.11
N ILE A 400 20.24 11.94 15.65
CA ILE A 400 19.75 12.37 16.97
C ILE A 400 20.80 12.08 18.04
N LEU A 401 21.35 10.88 18.11
CA LEU A 401 22.34 10.53 19.12
C LEU A 401 23.64 11.33 18.99
N ILE A 402 24.17 11.49 17.77
CA ILE A 402 25.35 12.33 17.48
C ILE A 402 25.12 13.79 17.95
N SER A 403 23.90 14.31 17.90
CA SER A 403 23.63 15.67 18.39
C SER A 403 23.87 15.86 19.89
N PHE A 404 23.87 14.78 20.68
CA PHE A 404 24.15 14.78 22.12
C PHE A 404 25.60 14.40 22.45
N THR A 405 26.50 14.27 21.46
CA THR A 405 27.93 13.94 21.66
C THR A 405 28.84 15.15 21.44
N ASP A 406 30.12 15.01 21.75
CA ASP A 406 31.16 16.02 21.46
C ASP A 406 31.92 15.78 20.15
N MET A 407 31.31 15.07 19.17
CA MET A 407 31.95 14.74 17.89
C MET A 407 32.27 16.01 17.06
N ASN A 408 33.50 16.47 17.22
CA ASN A 408 34.08 17.68 16.63
C ASN A 408 35.39 17.34 15.90
N PRO A 409 36.05 18.28 15.19
CA PRO A 409 37.27 17.97 14.43
C PRO A 409 38.40 17.34 15.25
N GLN A 410 38.45 17.59 16.55
CA GLN A 410 39.44 17.05 17.46
C GLN A 410 39.10 15.61 17.91
N ASN A 411 37.81 15.31 18.08
CA ASN A 411 37.29 14.06 18.65
C ASN A 411 36.50 13.23 17.60
N GLN A 412 36.97 13.15 16.35
CA GLN A 412 36.22 12.46 15.28
C GLN A 412 36.09 10.94 15.47
N ASN A 413 37.15 10.28 15.93
CA ASN A 413 37.16 8.82 16.06
C ASN A 413 36.61 8.34 17.41
N LYS A 414 36.94 9.06 18.49
CA LYS A 414 36.52 8.78 19.86
C LYS A 414 35.83 10.01 20.43
N PHE A 415 34.51 9.92 20.58
CA PHE A 415 33.67 10.97 21.14
C PHE A 415 32.84 10.41 22.30
N HIS A 416 32.41 11.29 23.19
CA HIS A 416 31.67 10.98 24.40
C HIS A 416 30.32 11.70 24.40
N TRP A 417 29.46 11.30 25.33
CA TRP A 417 28.20 11.99 25.58
C TRP A 417 28.46 13.38 26.18
N ALA A 418 27.96 14.41 25.51
CA ALA A 418 28.10 15.82 25.88
C ALA A 418 26.75 16.46 26.30
N GLY A 419 25.69 15.66 26.36
CA GLY A 419 24.35 16.08 26.73
C GLY A 419 23.80 17.17 25.81
N LEU A 420 23.25 18.24 26.38
CA LEU A 420 22.62 19.34 25.64
C LEU A 420 23.58 20.47 25.22
N SER A 421 24.89 20.29 25.38
CA SER A 421 25.89 21.34 25.14
C SER A 421 25.84 21.94 23.73
N ASN A 422 25.65 21.12 22.69
CA ASN A 422 25.51 21.59 21.29
C ASN A 422 24.28 22.48 21.11
N TYR A 423 23.13 22.07 21.68
CA TYR A 423 21.89 22.84 21.63
C TYR A 423 22.01 24.18 22.35
N ILE A 424 22.65 24.21 23.52
CA ILE A 424 22.90 25.45 24.28
C ILE A 424 23.81 26.39 23.47
N THR A 425 24.84 25.85 22.82
CA THR A 425 25.78 26.62 21.98
C THR A 425 25.06 27.30 20.82
N ILE A 426 24.17 26.58 20.14
CA ILE A 426 23.33 27.12 19.05
C ILE A 426 22.35 28.17 19.59
N ALA A 427 21.63 27.85 20.68
CA ALA A 427 20.62 28.73 21.25
C ALA A 427 21.20 30.06 21.73
N LYS A 428 22.36 30.04 22.41
CA LYS A 428 23.06 31.24 22.87
C LYS A 428 23.82 31.98 21.76
N GLY A 429 23.87 31.44 20.54
CA GLY A 429 24.64 32.02 19.44
C GLY A 429 26.14 32.06 19.73
N GLN A 430 26.64 31.10 20.51
CA GLN A 430 28.04 31.02 20.96
C GLN A 430 28.88 30.15 20.01
N GLY A 431 30.19 30.30 20.08
CA GLY A 431 31.12 29.59 19.20
C GLY A 431 31.04 30.06 17.74
N ILE A 432 31.86 29.45 16.88
CA ILE A 432 31.93 29.82 15.46
C ILE A 432 30.63 29.40 14.75
N ALA A 433 30.01 28.31 15.19
CA ALA A 433 28.80 27.79 14.58
C ALA A 433 27.51 28.51 15.04
N GLY A 434 27.34 28.75 16.35
CA GLY A 434 26.14 29.42 16.87
C GLY A 434 25.99 30.86 16.38
N LYS A 435 27.10 31.59 16.18
CA LYS A 435 27.08 33.00 15.71
C LYS A 435 26.46 33.16 14.32
N ALA A 436 26.67 32.21 13.41
CA ALA A 436 26.14 32.25 12.05
C ALA A 436 24.70 31.73 11.97
N PHE A 437 24.33 30.79 12.85
CA PHE A 437 23.07 30.06 12.82
C PHE A 437 21.83 30.95 12.66
N TRP A 438 21.62 31.93 13.56
CA TRP A 438 20.37 32.73 13.57
C TRP A 438 20.21 33.60 12.31
N LYS A 439 21.32 34.09 11.73
CA LYS A 439 21.30 34.86 10.48
C LYS A 439 20.93 33.97 9.29
N ILE A 440 21.49 32.77 9.26
CA ILE A 440 21.20 31.75 8.23
C ILE A 440 19.77 31.25 8.38
N PHE A 441 19.29 31.04 9.61
CA PHE A 441 17.92 30.66 9.92
C PHE A 441 16.92 31.72 9.42
N GLY A 442 17.15 32.99 9.76
CA GLY A 442 16.33 34.11 9.29
C GLY A 442 16.29 34.20 7.76
N TRP A 443 17.45 34.06 7.10
CA TRP A 443 17.50 34.01 5.64
C TRP A 443 16.78 32.78 5.07
N THR A 444 16.91 31.60 5.68
CA THR A 444 16.24 30.37 5.25
C THR A 444 14.72 30.52 5.27
N LEU A 445 14.16 31.22 6.27
CA LEU A 445 12.73 31.53 6.32
C LEU A 445 12.32 32.46 5.18
N VAL A 446 13.05 33.56 4.96
CA VAL A 446 12.77 34.50 3.87
C VAL A 446 12.88 33.81 2.51
N TRP A 447 13.95 33.05 2.29
CA TRP A 447 14.17 32.21 1.12
C TRP A 447 12.98 31.28 0.88
N THR A 448 12.61 30.50 1.89
CA THR A 448 11.54 29.49 1.78
C THR A 448 10.21 30.14 1.44
N LEU A 449 9.86 31.24 2.11
CA LEU A 449 8.61 31.94 1.86
C LEU A 449 8.61 32.60 0.49
N ALA A 450 9.64 33.37 0.14
CA ALA A 450 9.69 34.11 -1.12
C ALA A 450 9.78 33.18 -2.33
N ALA A 451 10.71 32.21 -2.32
CA ALA A 451 10.93 31.30 -3.45
C ALA A 451 9.75 30.36 -3.67
N SER A 452 9.16 29.81 -2.60
CA SER A 452 7.98 28.95 -2.71
C SER A 452 6.77 29.74 -3.17
N THR A 453 6.50 30.90 -2.56
CA THR A 453 5.34 31.73 -2.93
C THR A 453 5.44 32.16 -4.39
N LEU A 454 6.62 32.56 -4.85
CA LEU A 454 6.84 32.92 -6.25
C LEU A 454 6.54 31.74 -7.18
N ALA A 455 7.10 30.56 -6.90
CA ALA A 455 6.85 29.35 -7.69
C ALA A 455 5.36 28.98 -7.72
N ILE A 456 4.69 29.08 -6.56
CA ILE A 456 3.27 28.78 -6.40
C ILE A 456 2.43 29.75 -7.23
N VAL A 457 2.65 31.06 -7.05
CA VAL A 457 1.89 32.11 -7.74
C VAL A 457 2.06 31.99 -9.25
N LEU A 458 3.29 31.83 -9.75
CA LEU A 458 3.56 31.65 -11.19
C LEU A 458 2.88 30.38 -11.72
N GLY A 459 3.02 29.25 -11.02
CA GLY A 459 2.43 27.97 -11.43
C GLY A 459 0.90 28.05 -11.49
N PHE A 460 0.28 28.70 -10.50
CA PHE A 460 -1.15 28.96 -10.48
C PHE A 460 -1.62 29.85 -11.63
N ILE A 461 -0.94 30.98 -11.85
CA ILE A 461 -1.28 31.92 -12.93
C ILE A 461 -1.22 31.20 -14.26
N PHE A 462 -0.13 30.49 -14.56
CA PHE A 462 0.00 29.74 -15.81
C PHE A 462 -1.05 28.64 -15.94
N ALA A 463 -1.41 27.96 -14.83
CA ALA A 463 -2.42 26.91 -14.86
C ALA A 463 -3.81 27.49 -15.18
N LEU A 464 -4.18 28.62 -14.56
CA LEU A 464 -5.44 29.31 -14.83
C LEU A 464 -5.49 29.82 -16.28
N LEU A 465 -4.38 30.36 -16.80
CA LEU A 465 -4.29 30.83 -18.18
C LEU A 465 -4.49 29.69 -19.18
N VAL A 466 -3.74 28.59 -19.08
CA VAL A 466 -3.82 27.48 -20.05
C VAL A 466 -5.17 26.77 -19.98
N ASN A 467 -5.77 26.64 -18.80
CA ASN A 467 -7.06 25.97 -18.65
C ASN A 467 -8.24 26.85 -19.09
N ASN A 468 -8.08 28.16 -19.24
CA ASN A 468 -9.11 29.06 -19.75
C ASN A 468 -9.53 28.68 -21.19
N GLU A 469 -10.83 28.58 -21.45
CA GLU A 469 -11.39 28.21 -22.77
C GLU A 469 -11.04 29.19 -23.90
N ARG A 470 -10.75 30.46 -23.57
CA ARG A 470 -10.42 31.50 -24.55
C ARG A 470 -9.02 31.36 -25.16
N ILE A 471 -8.12 30.62 -24.51
CA ILE A 471 -6.74 30.44 -24.99
C ILE A 471 -6.70 29.42 -26.12
N LYS A 472 -6.28 29.87 -27.31
CA LYS A 472 -5.96 29.02 -28.47
C LYS A 472 -4.53 28.49 -28.33
N GLY A 473 -4.27 27.30 -28.89
CA GLY A 473 -2.90 26.72 -28.86
C GLY A 473 -2.47 26.15 -27.50
N LYS A 474 -3.41 25.73 -26.63
CA LYS A 474 -3.14 25.22 -25.27
C LYS A 474 -2.00 24.19 -25.17
N LYS A 475 -1.83 23.33 -26.18
CA LYS A 475 -0.75 22.34 -26.23
C LYS A 475 0.63 23.00 -26.23
N PHE A 476 0.82 24.05 -27.02
CA PHE A 476 2.09 24.77 -27.10
C PHE A 476 2.44 25.41 -25.75
N PHE A 477 1.52 26.17 -25.16
CA PHE A 477 1.74 26.79 -23.85
C PHE A 477 1.98 25.76 -22.75
N ARG A 478 1.25 24.65 -22.74
CA ARG A 478 1.47 23.57 -21.77
C ARG A 478 2.87 22.96 -21.91
N THR A 479 3.37 22.77 -23.13
CA THR A 479 4.74 22.31 -23.35
C THR A 479 5.74 23.33 -22.83
N VAL A 480 5.62 24.60 -23.23
CA VAL A 480 6.56 25.67 -22.82
C VAL A 480 6.63 25.82 -21.29
N TYR A 481 5.50 25.85 -20.60
CA TYR A 481 5.47 25.99 -19.14
C TYR A 481 5.97 24.76 -18.38
N LEU A 482 6.06 23.59 -19.03
CA LEU A 482 6.64 22.38 -18.45
C LEU A 482 8.15 22.23 -18.75
N LEU A 483 8.69 22.97 -19.72
CA LEU A 483 10.11 22.87 -20.11
C LEU A 483 11.08 23.04 -18.93
N PRO A 484 10.91 24.00 -18.00
CA PRO A 484 11.82 24.17 -16.87
C PRO A 484 11.96 22.93 -15.99
N TRP A 485 10.92 22.11 -15.89
CA TRP A 485 10.96 20.84 -15.16
C TRP A 485 11.43 19.65 -16.01
N ALA A 486 11.29 19.74 -17.33
CA ALA A 486 11.76 18.71 -18.26
C ALA A 486 13.30 18.70 -18.38
N VAL A 487 13.95 19.85 -18.19
CA VAL A 487 15.42 19.96 -18.16
C VAL A 487 15.92 19.65 -16.73
N PRO A 488 16.96 18.83 -16.56
CA PRO A 488 17.54 18.58 -15.24
C PRO A 488 17.96 19.86 -14.54
N ALA A 489 17.48 20.06 -13.31
CA ALA A 489 17.65 21.31 -12.57
C ALA A 489 19.12 21.73 -12.40
N PHE A 490 20.03 20.78 -12.19
CA PHE A 490 21.46 21.09 -12.00
C PHE A 490 22.07 21.80 -13.22
N ILE A 491 21.69 21.40 -14.44
CA ILE A 491 22.17 22.03 -15.68
C ILE A 491 21.69 23.47 -15.73
N THR A 492 20.41 23.70 -15.43
CA THR A 492 19.86 25.05 -15.46
C THR A 492 20.47 25.95 -14.39
N ILE A 493 20.66 25.45 -13.17
CA ILE A 493 21.27 26.22 -12.09
C ILE A 493 22.70 26.64 -12.48
N MET A 494 23.50 25.70 -13.00
CA MET A 494 24.86 25.98 -13.47
C MET A 494 24.86 26.94 -14.67
N PHE A 495 23.92 26.79 -15.60
CA PHE A 495 23.76 27.71 -16.72
C PHE A 495 23.51 29.14 -16.23
N PHE A 496 22.53 29.35 -15.33
CA PHE A 496 22.29 30.68 -14.75
C PHE A 496 23.47 31.17 -13.92
N SER A 497 24.19 30.30 -13.23
CA SER A 497 25.42 30.65 -12.50
C SER A 497 26.51 31.22 -13.41
N ILE A 498 26.69 30.65 -14.61
CA ILE A 498 27.65 31.15 -15.61
C ILE A 498 27.12 32.45 -16.23
N MET A 499 25.85 32.50 -16.60
CA MET A 499 25.26 33.69 -17.23
C MET A 499 25.24 34.92 -16.33
N THR A 500 25.19 34.72 -15.01
CA THR A 500 25.19 35.78 -13.99
C THR A 500 26.56 36.02 -13.37
N SER A 501 27.63 35.38 -13.85
CA SER A 501 29.00 35.71 -13.42
C SER A 501 29.43 37.08 -13.93
N ARG A 502 30.53 37.62 -13.40
CA ARG A 502 31.15 38.84 -13.92
C ARG A 502 31.52 38.63 -15.39
N GLY A 503 31.11 39.53 -16.28
CA GLY A 503 31.27 39.38 -17.73
C GLY A 503 30.30 38.40 -18.40
N GLY A 504 29.40 37.75 -17.65
CA GLY A 504 28.37 36.86 -18.18
C GLY A 504 27.30 37.62 -18.96
N VAL A 505 26.63 36.92 -19.88
CA VAL A 505 25.66 37.53 -20.81
C VAL A 505 24.53 38.25 -20.07
N LEU A 506 23.96 37.66 -19.02
CA LEU A 506 22.89 38.29 -18.26
C LEU A 506 23.40 39.46 -17.42
N SER A 507 24.56 39.32 -16.79
CA SER A 507 25.18 40.43 -16.03
C SER A 507 25.45 41.64 -16.92
N ASN A 508 25.98 41.42 -18.12
CA ASN A 508 26.26 42.49 -19.08
C ASN A 508 24.95 43.12 -19.61
N ALA A 509 23.97 42.28 -19.98
CA ALA A 509 22.68 42.75 -20.47
C ALA A 509 21.93 43.60 -19.42
N PHE A 510 21.92 43.16 -18.15
CA PHE A 510 21.32 43.96 -17.09
C PHE A 510 22.13 45.23 -16.80
N SER A 511 23.46 45.15 -16.82
CA SER A 511 24.30 46.33 -16.59
C SER A 511 24.09 47.39 -17.67
N SER A 512 23.91 46.99 -18.93
CA SER A 512 23.57 47.90 -20.03
C SER A 512 22.13 48.43 -19.94
N LEU A 513 21.18 47.61 -19.47
CA LEU A 513 19.77 48.01 -19.38
C LEU A 513 19.53 49.02 -18.26
N PHE A 514 20.23 48.87 -17.13
CA PHE A 514 20.06 49.70 -15.94
C PHE A 514 21.15 50.76 -15.76
N ASN A 515 22.05 50.93 -16.75
CA ASN A 515 23.22 51.82 -16.70
C ASN A 515 24.02 51.72 -15.39
N THR A 516 24.09 50.53 -14.79
CA THR A 516 24.71 50.29 -13.48
C THR A 516 25.53 49.01 -13.55
N SER A 517 26.76 49.02 -13.03
CA SER A 517 27.57 47.79 -12.93
C SER A 517 26.96 46.84 -11.89
N LEU A 518 26.31 45.77 -12.36
CA LEU A 518 25.69 44.76 -11.49
C LEU A 518 26.63 43.58 -11.29
N ASP A 519 27.10 43.40 -10.05
CA ASP A 519 27.87 42.23 -9.66
C ASP A 519 26.98 41.20 -8.92
N ILE A 520 26.18 40.50 -9.73
CA ILE A 520 25.07 39.66 -9.26
C ILE A 520 25.55 38.59 -8.27
N LYS A 521 26.68 37.93 -8.55
CA LYS A 521 27.21 36.82 -7.73
C LYS A 521 28.04 37.25 -6.52
N ASN A 522 28.58 38.48 -6.52
CA ASN A 522 29.40 38.98 -5.42
C ASN A 522 28.65 39.94 -4.49
N ASN A 523 27.43 40.36 -4.85
CA ASN A 523 26.54 41.14 -3.99
C ASN A 523 25.50 40.24 -3.30
N THR A 524 25.43 40.28 -1.96
CA THR A 524 24.51 39.45 -1.16
C THR A 524 23.05 39.59 -1.59
N TYR A 525 22.56 40.82 -1.78
CA TYR A 525 21.15 41.05 -2.11
C TYR A 525 20.82 40.60 -3.53
N GLN A 526 21.71 40.87 -4.49
CA GLN A 526 21.54 40.47 -5.87
C GLN A 526 21.58 38.94 -6.03
N THR A 527 22.54 38.27 -5.37
CA THR A 527 22.62 36.80 -5.36
C THR A 527 21.34 36.18 -4.78
N ARG A 528 20.89 36.67 -3.63
CA ARG A 528 19.67 36.20 -2.97
C ARG A 528 18.43 36.36 -3.85
N LEU A 529 18.30 37.51 -4.53
CA LEU A 529 17.22 37.76 -5.47
C LEU A 529 17.29 36.83 -6.69
N SER A 530 18.48 36.66 -7.29
CA SER A 530 18.67 35.76 -8.42
C SER A 530 18.30 34.31 -8.08
N LEU A 531 18.68 33.82 -6.91
CA LEU A 531 18.30 32.49 -6.45
C LEU A 531 16.77 32.34 -6.33
N ILE A 532 16.06 33.35 -5.82
CA ILE A 532 14.59 33.32 -5.68
C ILE A 532 13.94 33.25 -7.07
N LEU A 533 14.44 34.05 -8.02
CA LEU A 533 13.93 34.07 -9.40
C LEU A 533 14.19 32.74 -10.13
N ILE A 534 15.39 32.17 -10.00
CA ILE A 534 15.73 30.87 -10.57
C ILE A 534 14.83 29.78 -9.96
N GLN A 535 14.57 29.83 -8.65
CA GLN A 535 13.66 28.88 -8.02
C GLN A 535 12.21 29.08 -8.43
N GLY A 536 11.77 30.32 -8.67
CA GLY A 536 10.47 30.59 -9.29
C GLY A 536 10.37 29.99 -10.70
N TRP A 537 11.45 30.10 -11.49
CA TRP A 537 11.53 29.52 -12.83
C TRP A 537 11.51 27.98 -12.81
N LEU A 538 12.24 27.32 -11.90
CA LEU A 538 12.23 25.85 -11.78
C LEU A 538 10.93 25.33 -11.15
N GLY A 539 10.48 25.96 -10.07
CA GLY A 539 9.40 25.47 -9.23
C GLY A 539 8.01 25.67 -9.82
N HIS A 540 7.80 26.70 -10.66
CA HIS A 540 6.45 26.96 -11.19
C HIS A 540 5.93 25.82 -12.06
N SER A 541 6.79 25.12 -12.79
CA SER A 541 6.38 24.03 -13.69
C SER A 541 5.76 22.86 -12.94
N TYR A 542 6.29 22.53 -11.75
CA TYR A 542 5.72 21.51 -10.88
C TYR A 542 4.33 21.95 -10.39
N ILE A 543 4.21 23.16 -9.82
CA ILE A 543 2.92 23.67 -9.34
C ILE A 543 1.92 23.80 -10.48
N PHE A 544 2.35 24.26 -11.66
CA PHE A 544 1.55 24.35 -12.88
C PHE A 544 0.95 23.00 -13.26
N LEU A 545 1.75 21.93 -13.28
CA LEU A 545 1.30 20.60 -13.65
C LEU A 545 0.23 20.08 -12.69
N LEU A 546 0.46 20.23 -11.39
CA LEU A 546 -0.45 19.76 -10.35
C LEU A 546 -1.76 20.54 -10.35
N THR A 547 -1.66 21.87 -10.38
CA THR A 547 -2.82 22.77 -10.42
C THR A 547 -3.66 22.49 -11.67
N THR A 548 -3.02 22.22 -12.81
CA THR A 548 -3.72 21.83 -14.04
C THR A 548 -4.47 20.52 -13.89
N GLY A 549 -3.90 19.51 -13.22
CA GLY A 549 -4.57 18.24 -12.97
C GLY A 549 -5.82 18.41 -12.09
N VAL A 550 -5.70 19.20 -11.02
CA VAL A 550 -6.82 19.53 -10.13
C VAL A 550 -7.90 20.33 -10.84
N LEU A 551 -7.54 21.34 -11.64
CA LEU A 551 -8.48 22.12 -12.45
C LEU A 551 -9.29 21.26 -13.41
N GLN A 552 -8.66 20.21 -13.98
CA GLN A 552 -9.31 19.28 -14.91
C GLN A 552 -10.25 18.28 -14.23
N ALA A 553 -10.11 18.07 -12.92
CA ALA A 553 -10.98 17.20 -12.14
C ALA A 553 -12.28 17.88 -11.69
N ILE A 554 -12.36 19.21 -11.75
CA ILE A 554 -13.57 19.96 -11.35
C ILE A 554 -14.70 19.68 -12.37
N PRO A 555 -15.86 19.16 -11.93
CA PRO A 555 -17.00 18.91 -12.82
C PRO A 555 -17.46 20.19 -13.53
N LYS A 556 -17.81 20.08 -14.81
CA LYS A 556 -18.26 21.23 -15.63
C LYS A 556 -19.60 21.78 -15.15
N ASP A 557 -20.44 20.91 -14.62
CA ASP A 557 -21.80 21.21 -14.15
C ASP A 557 -21.80 22.33 -13.10
N LEU A 558 -20.76 22.45 -12.27
CA LEU A 558 -20.58 23.56 -11.32
C LEU A 558 -20.43 24.92 -12.01
N TYR A 559 -19.72 24.95 -13.14
CA TYR A 559 -19.53 26.18 -13.92
C TYR A 559 -20.75 26.55 -14.75
N GLU A 560 -21.54 25.56 -15.17
CA GLU A 560 -22.82 25.72 -15.87
C GLU A 560 -23.88 26.25 -14.91
N ALA A 561 -24.07 25.62 -13.75
CA ALA A 561 -24.97 26.11 -12.69
C ALA A 561 -24.65 27.56 -12.29
N ALA A 562 -23.37 27.87 -12.05
CA ALA A 562 -22.96 29.23 -11.74
C ALA A 562 -23.23 30.23 -12.89
N SER A 563 -23.20 29.77 -14.15
CA SER A 563 -23.53 30.62 -15.29
C SER A 563 -25.04 30.90 -15.38
N ILE A 564 -25.87 29.94 -15.01
CA ILE A 564 -27.33 30.10 -14.89
C ILE A 564 -27.67 31.10 -13.77
N ASP A 565 -26.93 31.07 -12.65
CA ASP A 565 -27.03 32.04 -11.56
C ASP A 565 -26.44 33.43 -11.88
N GLY A 566 -26.01 33.67 -13.13
CA GLY A 566 -25.47 34.96 -13.57
C GLY A 566 -24.04 35.27 -13.09
N ALA A 567 -23.28 34.27 -12.66
CA ALA A 567 -21.91 34.50 -12.20
C ALA A 567 -20.95 34.80 -13.36
N SER A 568 -20.35 36.00 -13.32
CA SER A 568 -19.31 36.43 -14.26
C SER A 568 -18.06 35.54 -14.18
N GLY A 569 -17.21 35.55 -15.22
CA GLY A 569 -16.00 34.71 -15.26
C GLY A 569 -15.04 34.96 -14.09
N ILE A 570 -14.88 36.22 -13.68
CA ILE A 570 -14.05 36.58 -12.51
C ILE A 570 -14.70 36.06 -11.22
N ARG A 571 -16.02 36.20 -11.08
CA ARG A 571 -16.76 35.69 -9.92
C ARG A 571 -16.63 34.17 -9.82
N ARG A 572 -16.75 33.43 -10.93
CA ARG A 572 -16.51 31.99 -10.99
C ARG A 572 -15.08 31.62 -10.59
N THR A 573 -14.08 32.34 -11.08
CA THR A 573 -12.68 32.09 -10.70
C THR A 573 -12.44 32.26 -9.20
N PHE A 574 -12.89 33.36 -8.58
CA PHE A 574 -12.62 33.64 -7.17
C PHE A 574 -13.54 32.91 -6.19
N LYS A 575 -14.78 32.59 -6.58
CA LYS A 575 -15.76 31.95 -5.69
C LYS A 575 -15.84 30.43 -5.85
N ILE A 576 -15.44 29.88 -6.99
CA ILE A 576 -15.52 28.45 -7.28
C ILE A 576 -14.12 27.89 -7.51
N THR A 577 -13.42 28.34 -8.56
CA THR A 577 -12.16 27.72 -9.00
C THR A 577 -11.06 27.82 -7.94
N ILE A 578 -10.70 29.03 -7.52
CA ILE A 578 -9.60 29.27 -6.58
C ILE A 578 -9.82 28.53 -5.25
N PRO A 579 -10.99 28.64 -4.59
CA PRO A 579 -11.23 27.90 -3.34
C PRO A 579 -11.14 26.39 -3.49
N LEU A 580 -11.77 25.81 -4.53
CA LEU A 580 -11.74 24.35 -4.75
C LEU A 580 -10.33 23.83 -5.07
N VAL A 581 -9.57 24.59 -5.86
CA VAL A 581 -8.20 24.21 -6.23
C VAL A 581 -7.27 24.34 -5.03
N LEU A 582 -7.29 25.48 -4.32
CA LEU A 582 -6.45 25.70 -3.14
C LEU A 582 -6.69 24.64 -2.07
N PHE A 583 -7.94 24.25 -1.86
CA PHE A 583 -8.29 23.21 -0.90
C PHE A 583 -7.67 21.85 -1.27
N GLN A 584 -7.72 21.47 -2.54
CA GLN A 584 -7.17 20.21 -3.04
C GLN A 584 -5.64 20.21 -3.06
N ILE A 585 -5.00 21.33 -3.41
CA ILE A 585 -3.53 21.39 -3.50
C ILE A 585 -2.84 21.82 -2.20
N ALA A 586 -3.57 22.24 -1.15
CA ALA A 586 -2.99 22.69 0.11
C ALA A 586 -1.91 21.74 0.70
N PRO A 587 -2.10 20.40 0.71
CA PRO A 587 -1.06 19.45 1.10
C PRO A 587 0.23 19.56 0.28
N MET A 588 0.08 19.84 -1.02
CA MET A 588 1.18 19.95 -1.97
C MET A 588 1.93 21.28 -1.81
N LEU A 589 1.21 22.35 -1.42
CA LEU A 589 1.83 23.62 -1.09
C LEU A 589 2.74 23.49 0.14
N ILE A 590 2.31 22.78 1.19
CA ILE A 590 3.14 22.48 2.36
C ILE A 590 4.41 21.72 1.95
N ASN A 591 4.30 20.75 1.04
CA ASN A 591 5.46 20.06 0.48
C ASN A 591 6.40 21.01 -0.26
N GLN A 592 5.88 21.97 -1.02
CA GLN A 592 6.70 22.95 -1.74
C GLN A 592 7.52 23.84 -0.78
N TYR A 593 6.92 24.29 0.33
CA TYR A 593 7.64 25.04 1.36
C TYR A 593 8.70 24.15 2.05
N THR A 594 8.34 22.91 2.41
CA THR A 594 9.26 21.95 3.04
C THR A 594 10.45 21.62 2.14
N PHE A 595 10.21 21.49 0.83
CA PHE A 595 11.24 21.28 -0.18
C PHE A 595 12.20 22.46 -0.26
N ASN A 596 11.68 23.69 -0.38
CA ASN A 596 12.53 24.87 -0.51
C ASN A 596 13.33 25.19 0.76
N PHE A 597 12.79 24.86 1.94
CA PHE A 597 13.53 24.96 3.19
C PHE A 597 14.83 24.14 3.17
N ASN A 598 14.81 22.99 2.50
CA ASN A 598 15.95 22.07 2.40
C ASN A 598 16.55 21.99 0.99
N ASN A 599 16.39 23.03 0.16
CA ASN A 599 16.85 23.01 -1.24
C ASN A 599 18.35 23.29 -1.34
N PHE A 600 19.15 22.29 -0.97
CA PHE A 600 20.61 22.35 -1.00
C PHE A 600 21.17 22.65 -2.40
N SER A 601 20.65 21.96 -3.42
CA SER A 601 21.24 21.93 -4.76
C SER A 601 21.30 23.31 -5.42
N ILE A 602 20.25 24.13 -5.30
CA ILE A 602 20.24 25.46 -5.92
C ILE A 602 21.27 26.41 -5.31
N ILE A 603 21.46 26.33 -3.99
CA ILE A 603 22.42 27.18 -3.28
C ILE A 603 23.86 26.73 -3.58
N TYR A 604 24.11 25.43 -3.48
CA TYR A 604 25.45 24.88 -3.66
C TYR A 604 25.95 25.01 -5.10
N LEU A 605 25.11 24.65 -6.09
CA LEU A 605 25.50 24.68 -7.50
C LEU A 605 25.57 26.09 -8.09
N TYR A 606 24.85 27.06 -7.53
CA TYR A 606 24.88 28.42 -8.06
C TYR A 606 26.19 29.13 -7.71
N ASN A 607 26.59 29.18 -6.44
CA ASN A 607 27.86 29.79 -6.02
C ASN A 607 28.33 29.32 -4.64
N GLN A 608 27.98 28.08 -4.25
CA GLN A 608 28.37 27.48 -2.97
C GLN A 608 27.98 28.34 -1.75
N GLY A 609 26.82 29.01 -1.80
CA GLY A 609 26.33 29.85 -0.70
C GLY A 609 26.98 31.24 -0.58
N GLY A 610 27.83 31.63 -1.55
CA GLY A 610 28.46 32.96 -1.60
C GLY A 610 27.46 34.11 -1.80
N PRO A 611 27.90 35.37 -1.77
CA PRO A 611 29.27 35.81 -1.44
C PRO A 611 29.61 35.58 0.03
N PHE A 612 30.89 35.35 0.32
CA PHE A 612 31.38 35.10 1.68
C PHE A 612 31.64 36.41 2.41
N ASN A 613 31.13 36.51 3.64
CA ASN A 613 31.38 37.65 4.52
C ASN A 613 31.87 37.15 5.89
N PRO A 614 33.19 36.97 6.07
CA PRO A 614 33.76 36.43 7.30
C PRO A 614 33.42 37.23 8.56
N LYS A 615 33.20 38.55 8.44
CA LYS A 615 32.82 39.41 9.57
C LYS A 615 31.44 39.03 10.13
N VAL A 616 30.55 38.53 9.28
CA VAL A 616 29.14 38.28 9.61
C VAL A 616 28.86 36.80 9.90
N TYR A 617 29.48 35.90 9.13
CA TYR A 617 29.18 34.46 9.11
C TYR A 617 30.40 33.59 9.50
N GLY A 618 31.54 34.20 9.83
CA GLY A 618 32.80 33.48 10.02
C GLY A 618 33.29 32.81 8.72
N ASN A 619 34.26 31.90 8.85
CA ASN A 619 34.80 31.14 7.73
C ASN A 619 34.01 29.85 7.43
N LEU A 620 32.81 29.71 7.99
CA LEU A 620 32.00 28.48 7.92
C LEU A 620 30.78 28.59 7.02
N ALA A 621 30.38 29.80 6.62
CA ALA A 621 29.19 30.02 5.80
C ALA A 621 29.31 31.27 4.92
N GLY A 622 28.59 31.27 3.82
CA GLY A 622 28.39 32.41 2.95
C GLY A 622 27.04 33.09 3.20
N SER A 623 26.84 34.24 2.55
CA SER A 623 25.66 35.08 2.80
C SER A 623 24.36 34.59 2.15
N SER A 624 24.41 33.66 1.19
CA SER A 624 23.21 33.04 0.61
C SER A 624 22.95 31.61 1.11
N ASP A 625 23.83 31.08 1.97
CA ASP A 625 23.63 29.77 2.58
C ASP A 625 22.29 29.69 3.31
N ILE A 626 21.58 28.59 3.07
CA ILE A 626 20.44 28.17 3.87
C ILE A 626 20.91 27.11 4.88
N LEU A 627 20.06 26.76 5.84
CA LEU A 627 20.48 25.87 6.92
C LEU A 627 21.04 24.52 6.44
N ILE A 628 20.47 23.91 5.40
CA ILE A 628 20.99 22.62 4.89
C ILE A 628 22.37 22.77 4.23
N SER A 629 22.64 23.85 3.49
CA SER A 629 23.97 24.08 2.91
C SER A 629 24.98 24.46 3.98
N TYR A 630 24.53 25.14 5.02
CA TYR A 630 25.34 25.40 6.20
C TYR A 630 25.69 24.12 6.99
N ILE A 631 24.71 23.24 7.24
CA ILE A 631 24.96 21.92 7.85
C ILE A 631 25.99 21.16 7.02
N TYR A 632 25.84 21.11 5.69
CA TYR A 632 26.79 20.44 4.81
C TYR A 632 28.21 20.97 5.01
N LYS A 633 28.43 22.28 5.04
CA LYS A 633 29.76 22.87 5.28
C LYS A 633 30.29 22.52 6.67
N LEU A 634 29.44 22.58 7.69
CA LEU A 634 29.83 22.19 9.05
C LEU A 634 30.30 20.75 9.10
N THR A 635 29.55 19.81 8.53
CA THR A 635 29.82 18.37 8.66
C THR A 635 30.86 17.87 7.66
N MET A 636 30.78 18.28 6.40
CA MET A 636 31.60 17.72 5.31
C MET A 636 32.90 18.49 5.10
N GLU A 637 32.89 19.82 5.22
CA GLU A 637 34.09 20.64 5.00
C GLU A 637 34.84 20.90 6.31
N SER A 638 34.11 21.07 7.42
CA SER A 638 34.67 21.49 8.71
C SER A 638 34.60 20.44 9.81
N GLN A 639 34.06 19.24 9.55
CA GLN A 639 33.97 18.10 10.48
C GLN A 639 33.27 18.36 11.84
N TYR A 640 32.45 19.40 11.96
CA TYR A 640 31.59 19.66 13.13
C TYR A 640 30.31 18.79 13.07
N GLN A 641 30.46 17.47 13.23
CA GLN A 641 29.36 16.50 13.10
C GLN A 641 28.27 16.70 14.16
N ALA A 642 28.65 16.82 15.45
CA ALA A 642 27.68 16.92 16.54
C ALA A 642 26.83 18.20 16.48
N ILE A 643 27.47 19.35 16.19
CA ILE A 643 26.76 20.62 16.02
C ILE A 643 25.87 20.58 14.75
N GLY A 644 26.39 20.05 13.64
CA GLY A 644 25.60 19.88 12.42
C GLY A 644 24.35 19.02 12.66
N ALA A 645 24.51 17.89 13.34
CA ALA A 645 23.41 17.01 13.73
C ALA A 645 22.40 17.71 14.67
N ALA A 646 22.86 18.48 15.64
CA ALA A 646 21.98 19.26 16.53
C ALA A 646 21.14 20.29 15.77
N ILE A 647 21.74 20.99 14.80
CA ILE A 647 21.03 21.90 13.90
C ILE A 647 19.99 21.14 13.07
N THR A 648 20.35 19.99 12.49
CA THR A 648 19.43 19.13 11.73
C THR A 648 18.23 18.71 12.58
N VAL A 649 18.46 18.18 13.78
CA VAL A 649 17.38 17.73 14.68
C VAL A 649 16.46 18.89 15.06
N PHE A 650 17.02 20.04 15.43
CA PHE A 650 16.25 21.24 15.77
C PHE A 650 15.34 21.68 14.63
N ILE A 651 15.88 21.74 13.42
CA ILE A 651 15.14 22.10 12.21
C ILE A 651 14.07 21.06 11.88
N SER A 652 14.40 19.77 11.97
CA SER A 652 13.44 18.70 11.71
C SER A 652 12.24 18.78 12.64
N ILE A 653 12.44 19.07 13.93
CA ILE A 653 11.34 19.27 14.89
C ILE A 653 10.46 20.46 14.47
N ILE A 654 11.06 21.60 14.11
CA ILE A 654 10.32 22.77 13.63
C ILE A 654 9.49 22.43 12.39
N LEU A 655 10.10 21.78 11.40
CA LEU A 655 9.41 21.38 10.17
C LEU A 655 8.29 20.40 10.45
N ILE A 656 8.51 19.38 11.30
CA ILE A 656 7.46 18.42 11.70
C ILE A 656 6.27 19.15 12.33
N ILE A 657 6.51 20.11 13.24
CA ILE A 657 5.45 20.88 13.88
C ILE A 657 4.68 21.71 12.85
N ILE A 658 5.38 22.45 11.98
CA ILE A 658 4.75 23.28 10.94
C ILE A 658 3.95 22.42 9.97
N SER A 659 4.53 21.32 9.48
CA SER A 659 3.85 20.38 8.59
C SER A 659 2.64 19.74 9.27
N TYR A 660 2.76 19.29 10.52
CA TYR A 660 1.64 18.72 11.29
C TYR A 660 0.48 19.73 11.44
N LEU A 661 0.78 20.98 11.82
CA LEU A 661 -0.21 22.05 11.93
C LEU A 661 -0.88 22.36 10.58
N GLY A 662 -0.12 22.30 9.49
CA GLY A 662 -0.62 22.46 8.13
C GLY A 662 -1.55 21.32 7.70
N TYR A 663 -1.12 20.07 7.89
CA TYR A 663 -1.90 18.88 7.50
C TYR A 663 -3.15 18.68 8.35
N ARG A 664 -3.10 18.96 9.66
CA ARG A 664 -4.27 18.85 10.56
C ARG A 664 -5.46 19.71 10.09
N LYS A 665 -5.20 20.81 9.40
CA LYS A 665 -6.23 21.71 8.87
C LYS A 665 -6.74 21.31 7.47
N SER A 666 -6.11 20.35 6.80
CA SER A 666 -6.52 19.84 5.49
C SER A 666 -7.63 18.78 5.63
N SER A 667 -8.57 18.74 4.68
CA SER A 667 -9.67 17.75 4.65
C SER A 667 -9.20 16.31 4.54
N ALA A 668 -8.05 16.07 3.92
CA ALA A 668 -7.45 14.74 3.81
C ALA A 668 -7.23 14.07 5.19
N PHE A 669 -7.14 14.86 6.27
CA PHE A 669 -7.02 14.38 7.65
C PHE A 669 -8.32 14.44 8.47
N LYS A 670 -9.36 15.11 7.95
CA LYS A 670 -10.69 15.21 8.61
C LYS A 670 -11.69 14.17 8.10
N GLU A 671 -11.44 13.59 6.92
CA GLU A 671 -12.32 12.60 6.29
C GLU A 671 -12.05 11.15 6.73
N TYR A 672 -11.10 10.92 7.65
CA TYR A 672 -10.77 9.60 8.22
C TYR A 672 -10.80 9.58 9.74
#